data_AF-A0A378JG11-F1
#
_entry.id   AF-A0A378JG11-F1
#
_cell.length_a   1.000
_cell.length_b   1.000
_cell.length_c   1.000
_cell.angle_alpha   90.00
_cell.angle_beta   90.00
_cell.angle_gamma   90.00
#
_symmetry.space_group_name_H-M   'P 1'
#
loop_
_entity.id
_entity.type
_entity.pdbx_description
1 polymer ?
#
loop_
_entity_poly.entity_id
_entity_poly.type
_entity_poly.pdbx_seq_one_letter_code
_entity_poly.pdbx_strand_id
1 'polypeptide(L)'
;MGKTILRVAEGIELTSILLANLKNILGQDITLETYSTTPNLEDIYTKRIQVLHQAFQFIVKSIPPKDKEKELQGYISWCVKTCSLSSGKTLSEYQDTLAQFAALLVNGLLDYWDEFTFLEEKHAQEIAIEMLNRAEQYLIMKEGRPNVATLSIDTTFNEPKLILQWDQTLPPYTEETLNELKAVKNSSVWVTPEWFRQLPPILQILVHVSESKPLNKESLKKDLEALETLWKFVRNNMEQANLLQDLEIISEDKLPKPSWFSRLSLGHQKIFSELASKVLKEGLNNIENQLVEMFNLLDNLAIDKEIRDLPYWFLRLPAYEQLFLKRILAETNSVADVVSYLPSRLRSLPLLANFGKHQLIILYPDGQIKELGQERLRSSHLSSRDLKDEPAILGQEHSNRNVQQIHHYLGKRRSLFIQTLISPIALPSQILPDPALDKHRRHAVERLRAEYKEIKIYTTNHPFNIAKYLIYTSSYDKDCLEVLNSKEEELSIHNIRELAKNLKIADDFATNMASLIALSYSFPKAFNQIRQFTENPKLIEKMGTSTYERFIQQLFSENNIPETLCSSLWPEKGFNKDSVIKSISYFISLKDQQPIAFNLAKRLTDLAQLYCEYSKVINSGYGTATIFDYRCRELWLSSLENLIILFIDGLSYGSCVSGKDRKALEIIHTDAMLIYHEIYGVWPSFSDNRETRAHFERIVSDLYVTWHAHVHAGRNADGAQGIKTPANYLPKDIIDAIKLKAGKQVLAIDDRLATNNEVRRIAGITSYIKPGYAHCVAAAMRLSEASLEKILETIKLLIGEKGYWQKQLTYRMFATAISPKGIGQIQAVFDDVIEPQGLSLEIKIRMLANIYHIVLNRPADSDLRLGGTKVVYKSIMSLYESINPEAEVDLVLQKLQETKTKSFEDNIKETNQALLN
;
A
#
# COMPACT_ATOMS: atom_id res chain seq x y z
N MET A 1 17.30 -18.23 -3.05
CA MET A 1 16.40 -17.41 -2.20
C MET A 1 17.05 -16.05 -2.04
N GLY A 2 16.29 -14.96 -2.11
CA GLY A 2 16.82 -13.63 -1.80
C GLY A 2 17.23 -13.51 -0.33
N LYS A 3 18.02 -12.48 -0.01
CA LYS A 3 18.43 -12.12 1.34
C LYS A 3 17.23 -12.05 2.29
N THR A 4 17.36 -12.63 3.48
CA THR A 4 16.32 -12.59 4.52
C THR A 4 16.78 -11.75 5.71
N ILE A 5 15.93 -10.82 6.16
CA ILE A 5 16.11 -10.10 7.41
C ILE A 5 15.34 -10.84 8.48
N LEU A 6 16.07 -11.44 9.43
CA LEU A 6 15.51 -12.11 10.59
C LEU A 6 15.52 -11.15 11.78
N ARG A 7 14.33 -10.69 12.15
CA ARG A 7 14.08 -9.85 13.31
C ARG A 7 13.90 -10.73 14.54
N VAL A 8 14.66 -10.47 15.59
CA VAL A 8 14.69 -11.25 16.82
C VAL A 8 14.33 -10.32 17.99
N ALA A 9 13.39 -10.74 18.84
CA ALA A 9 13.01 -9.93 19.99
C ALA A 9 14.20 -9.74 20.95
N GLU A 10 14.28 -8.58 21.59
CA GLU A 10 15.24 -8.34 22.67
C GLU A 10 15.18 -9.45 23.73
N GLY A 11 16.36 -9.98 24.11
CA GLY A 11 16.48 -11.05 25.10
C GLY A 11 16.36 -12.48 24.57
N ILE A 12 16.09 -12.70 23.27
CA ILE A 12 16.19 -14.04 22.67
C ILE A 12 17.63 -14.35 22.30
N GLU A 13 18.22 -15.37 22.93
CA GLU A 13 19.50 -15.93 22.52
C GLU A 13 19.32 -17.02 21.45
N LEU A 14 19.95 -16.84 20.29
CA LEU A 14 19.93 -17.84 19.22
C LEU A 14 21.03 -18.88 19.44
N THR A 15 20.63 -20.07 19.91
CA THR A 15 21.55 -21.22 19.97
C THR A 15 22.05 -21.60 18.57
N SER A 16 23.20 -22.29 18.49
CA SER A 16 23.74 -22.76 17.21
C SER A 16 22.78 -23.69 16.46
N ILE A 17 22.03 -24.53 17.20
CA ILE A 17 21.01 -25.43 16.65
C ILE A 17 19.83 -24.63 16.08
N LEU A 18 19.30 -23.67 16.85
CA LEU A 18 18.19 -22.83 16.40
C LEU A 18 18.58 -22.00 15.17
N LEU A 19 19.79 -21.43 15.15
CA LEU A 19 20.30 -20.69 14.01
C LEU A 19 20.47 -21.60 12.77
N ALA A 20 20.92 -22.85 12.95
CA ALA A 20 21.00 -23.81 11.86
C ALA A 20 19.61 -24.15 11.28
N ASN A 21 18.63 -24.37 12.15
CA ASN A 21 17.23 -24.59 11.74
C ASN A 21 16.67 -23.38 10.99
N LEU A 22 16.90 -22.17 11.50
CA LEU A 22 16.50 -20.92 10.85
C LEU A 22 17.15 -20.75 9.48
N LYS A 23 18.43 -21.11 9.31
CA LYS A 23 19.11 -21.09 8.01
C LYS A 23 18.56 -22.12 7.02
N ASN A 24 18.11 -23.26 7.51
CA ASN A 24 17.45 -24.26 6.67
C ASN A 24 16.07 -23.78 6.18
N ILE A 25 15.34 -23.04 7.00
CA ILE A 25 14.02 -22.49 6.66
C ILE A 25 14.16 -21.25 5.75
N LEU A 26 14.97 -20.28 6.18
CA LEU A 26 15.01 -18.92 5.62
C LEU A 26 16.07 -18.72 4.53
N GLY A 27 16.93 -19.71 4.31
CA GLY A 27 18.12 -19.63 3.47
C GLY A 27 19.38 -19.23 4.23
N GLN A 28 20.53 -19.30 3.55
CA GLN A 28 21.84 -19.06 4.17
C GLN A 28 22.17 -17.57 4.37
N ASP A 29 21.63 -16.69 3.52
CA ASP A 29 21.88 -15.24 3.57
C ASP A 29 20.86 -14.56 4.51
N ILE A 30 21.19 -14.59 5.81
CA ILE A 30 20.39 -13.99 6.89
C ILE A 30 21.11 -12.79 7.48
N THR A 31 20.42 -11.65 7.55
CA THR A 31 20.82 -10.50 8.39
C THR A 31 19.97 -10.48 9.65
N LEU A 32 20.62 -10.45 10.81
CA LEU A 32 19.94 -10.35 12.11
C LEU A 32 19.65 -8.89 12.44
N GLU A 33 18.43 -8.62 12.87
CA GLU A 33 18.01 -7.33 13.44
C GLU A 33 17.33 -7.58 14.79
N THR A 34 17.66 -6.79 15.80
CA THR A 34 16.94 -6.84 17.09
C THR A 34 15.72 -5.92 17.04
N TYR A 35 14.61 -6.29 17.69
CA TYR A 35 13.45 -5.42 17.82
C TYR A 35 12.88 -5.36 19.23
N SER A 36 12.28 -4.22 19.56
CA SER A 36 11.51 -4.00 20.79
C SER A 36 10.01 -3.84 20.48
N THR A 37 9.15 -3.89 21.50
CA THR A 37 7.70 -3.68 21.34
C THR A 37 7.34 -2.23 21.01
N THR A 38 8.26 -1.29 21.29
CA THR A 38 8.12 0.13 20.97
C THR A 38 8.97 0.53 19.77
N PRO A 39 8.44 1.31 18.82
CA PRO A 39 9.19 1.70 17.64
C PRO A 39 10.26 2.74 17.99
N ASN A 40 11.46 2.59 17.41
CA ASN A 40 12.48 3.63 17.45
C ASN A 40 12.14 4.71 16.41
N LEU A 41 11.45 5.76 16.84
CA LEU A 41 11.03 6.85 15.95
C LEU A 41 12.21 7.56 15.30
N GLU A 42 13.31 7.77 16.02
CA GLU A 42 14.50 8.43 15.48
C GLU A 42 15.06 7.68 14.26
N ASP A 43 15.24 6.37 14.39
CA ASP A 43 15.71 5.49 13.31
C ASP A 43 14.74 5.48 12.12
N ILE A 44 13.44 5.37 12.39
CA ILE A 44 12.39 5.35 11.36
C ILE A 44 12.39 6.65 10.55
N TYR A 45 12.39 7.80 11.22
CA TYR A 45 12.38 9.11 10.55
C TYR A 45 13.71 9.41 9.86
N THR A 46 14.84 8.97 10.42
CA THR A 46 16.17 9.06 9.78
C THR A 46 16.18 8.29 8.47
N LYS A 47 15.69 7.04 8.47
CA LYS A 47 15.54 6.23 7.25
C LYS A 47 14.64 6.92 6.22
N ARG A 48 13.53 7.53 6.65
CA ARG A 48 12.64 8.27 5.74
C ARG A 48 13.35 9.43 5.06
N ILE A 49 14.10 10.24 5.81
CA ILE A 49 14.89 11.37 5.28
C ILE A 49 15.95 10.86 4.29
N GLN A 50 16.68 9.80 4.64
CA GLN A 50 17.71 9.21 3.78
C GLN A 50 17.14 8.70 2.45
N VAL A 51 15.99 8.04 2.48
CA VAL A 51 15.35 7.49 1.27
C VAL A 51 14.81 8.59 0.37
N LEU A 52 14.24 9.67 0.93
CA LEU A 52 13.84 10.85 0.15
C LEU A 52 15.05 11.57 -0.46
N HIS A 53 16.16 11.64 0.27
CA HIS A 53 17.43 12.16 -0.24
C HIS A 53 17.93 11.33 -1.43
N GLN A 54 17.96 10.00 -1.29
CA GLN A 54 18.34 9.08 -2.38
C GLN A 54 17.40 9.22 -3.58
N ALA A 55 16.09 9.35 -3.37
CA ALA A 55 15.11 9.60 -4.42
C ALA A 55 15.41 10.89 -5.18
N PHE A 56 15.77 11.97 -4.47
CA PHE A 56 16.19 13.21 -5.11
C PHE A 56 17.48 13.03 -5.93
N GLN A 57 18.49 12.34 -5.38
CA GLN A 57 19.72 12.03 -6.11
C GLN A 57 19.45 11.20 -7.37
N PHE A 58 18.49 10.27 -7.32
CA PHE A 58 18.04 9.49 -8.46
C PHE A 58 17.35 10.34 -9.52
N ILE A 59 16.59 11.37 -9.12
CA ILE A 59 16.05 12.37 -10.05
C ILE A 59 17.18 13.10 -10.76
N VAL A 60 18.13 13.68 -10.03
CA VAL A 60 19.29 14.39 -10.62
C VAL A 60 20.03 13.50 -11.62
N LYS A 61 20.20 12.21 -11.30
CA LYS A 61 20.89 11.26 -12.18
C LYS A 61 20.07 10.87 -13.42
N SER A 62 18.75 10.82 -13.30
CA SER A 62 17.86 10.38 -14.38
C SER A 62 17.45 11.53 -15.29
N ILE A 63 17.36 12.74 -14.73
CA ILE A 63 16.88 13.96 -15.37
C ILE A 63 17.79 15.09 -14.86
N PRO A 64 19.00 15.25 -15.42
CA PRO A 64 19.95 16.24 -14.92
C PRO A 64 19.43 17.68 -15.04
N PRO A 65 19.62 18.54 -14.02
CA PRO A 65 19.27 19.95 -14.11
C PRO A 65 20.23 20.68 -15.07
N LYS A 66 19.78 21.78 -15.68
CA LYS A 66 20.63 22.56 -16.60
C LYS A 66 21.61 23.45 -15.82
N ASP A 67 22.90 23.35 -16.16
CA ASP A 67 24.00 24.29 -15.84
C ASP A 67 24.24 24.72 -14.36
N LYS A 68 23.64 24.04 -13.36
CA LYS A 68 23.83 24.39 -11.93
C LYS A 68 23.94 23.20 -10.97
N GLU A 69 24.41 22.05 -11.45
CA GLU A 69 24.48 20.83 -10.64
C GLU A 69 25.28 21.01 -9.33
N LYS A 70 26.44 21.68 -9.38
CA LYS A 70 27.27 21.91 -8.18
C LYS A 70 26.56 22.74 -7.11
N GLU A 71 25.80 23.74 -7.52
CA GLU A 71 25.02 24.60 -6.62
C GLU A 71 23.91 23.79 -5.95
N LEU A 72 23.18 22.99 -6.74
CA LEU A 72 22.15 22.09 -6.24
C LEU A 72 22.72 21.07 -5.24
N GLN A 73 23.88 20.46 -5.51
CA GLN A 73 24.51 19.53 -4.57
C GLN A 73 24.89 20.21 -3.24
N GLY A 74 25.31 21.47 -3.29
CA GLY A 74 25.52 22.30 -2.10
C GLY A 74 24.23 22.49 -1.30
N TYR A 75 23.15 22.88 -1.98
CA TYR A 75 21.82 23.04 -1.38
C TYR A 75 21.33 21.75 -0.69
N ILE A 76 21.41 20.60 -1.39
CA ILE A 76 20.97 19.32 -0.85
C ILE A 76 21.80 18.89 0.38
N SER A 77 23.12 19.12 0.34
CA SER A 77 23.99 18.86 1.49
C SER A 77 23.60 19.72 2.70
N TRP A 78 23.21 20.98 2.48
CA TRP A 78 22.69 21.85 3.53
C TRP A 78 21.33 21.39 4.07
N CYS A 79 20.42 20.91 3.21
CA CYS A 79 19.12 20.36 3.64
C CYS A 79 19.28 19.21 4.63
N VAL A 80 20.20 18.27 4.34
CA VAL A 80 20.46 17.10 5.21
C VAL A 80 20.99 17.53 6.58
N LYS A 81 21.91 18.50 6.63
CA LYS A 81 22.45 19.01 7.90
C LYS A 81 21.39 19.77 8.72
N THR A 82 20.62 20.62 8.04
CA THR A 82 19.58 21.47 8.67
C THR A 82 18.44 20.66 9.26
N CYS A 83 18.08 19.54 8.64
CA CYS A 83 17.02 18.64 9.10
C CYS A 83 17.56 17.41 9.85
N SER A 84 18.73 17.54 10.49
CA SER A 84 19.27 16.47 11.32
C SER A 84 18.36 16.18 12.52
N LEU A 85 18.17 14.89 12.79
CA LEU A 85 17.36 14.42 13.90
C LEU A 85 18.22 14.23 15.14
N SER A 86 17.61 14.43 16.31
CA SER A 86 18.22 14.14 17.60
C SER A 86 17.30 13.24 18.40
N SER A 87 17.88 12.46 19.31
CA SER A 87 17.13 11.57 20.21
C SER A 87 16.20 12.35 21.14
N GLY A 88 15.11 11.69 21.57
CA GLY A 88 14.20 12.21 22.60
C GLY A 88 13.15 13.22 22.12
N LYS A 89 13.06 13.47 20.81
CA LYS A 89 11.99 14.30 20.23
C LYS A 89 10.63 13.58 20.27
N THR A 90 9.56 14.35 20.29
CA THR A 90 8.19 13.87 20.17
C THR A 90 7.85 13.48 18.72
N LEU A 91 6.79 12.70 18.53
CA LEU A 91 6.26 12.37 17.20
C LEU A 91 6.01 13.62 16.35
N SER A 92 5.50 14.70 16.96
CA SER A 92 5.19 15.94 16.24
C SER A 92 6.46 16.64 15.73
N GLU A 93 7.51 16.67 16.53
CA GLU A 93 8.79 17.30 16.15
C GLU A 93 9.52 16.50 15.06
N TYR A 94 9.50 15.16 15.15
CA TYR A 94 10.00 14.31 14.07
C TYR A 94 9.21 14.51 12.77
N GLN A 95 7.88 14.60 12.87
CA GLN A 95 7.01 14.83 11.72
C GLN A 95 7.26 16.18 11.06
N ASP A 96 7.41 17.24 11.87
CA ASP A 96 7.69 18.58 11.38
C ASP A 96 9.04 18.65 10.65
N THR A 97 10.07 18.02 11.22
CA THR A 97 11.40 17.94 10.60
C THR A 97 11.35 17.20 9.26
N LEU A 98 10.61 16.10 9.17
CA LEU A 98 10.41 15.38 7.91
C LEU A 98 9.65 16.22 6.87
N ALA A 99 8.62 16.95 7.30
CA ALA A 99 7.84 17.81 6.42
C ALA A 99 8.69 18.95 5.85
N GLN A 100 9.50 19.58 6.70
CA GLN A 100 10.47 20.59 6.28
C GLN A 100 11.47 20.01 5.28
N PHE A 101 12.07 18.85 5.59
CA PHE A 101 13.05 18.22 4.71
C PHE A 101 12.45 17.89 3.32
N ALA A 102 11.28 17.25 3.30
CA ALA A 102 10.59 16.91 2.04
C ALA A 102 10.24 18.16 1.22
N ALA A 103 9.77 19.23 1.87
CA ALA A 103 9.47 20.49 1.19
C ALA A 103 10.72 21.17 0.62
N LEU A 104 11.87 21.10 1.32
CA LEU A 104 13.13 21.60 0.79
C LEU A 104 13.57 20.84 -0.47
N LEU A 105 13.40 19.52 -0.51
CA LEU A 105 13.66 18.75 -1.73
C LEU A 105 12.73 19.18 -2.88
N VAL A 106 11.44 19.39 -2.59
CA VAL A 106 10.47 19.86 -3.59
C VAL A 106 10.83 21.26 -4.10
N ASN A 107 11.26 22.18 -3.23
CA ASN A 107 11.77 23.49 -3.66
C ASN A 107 12.98 23.33 -4.60
N GLY A 108 13.88 22.40 -4.32
CA GLY A 108 14.99 22.08 -5.21
C GLY A 108 14.54 21.63 -6.61
N LEU A 109 13.46 20.85 -6.71
CA LEU A 109 12.89 20.46 -8.00
C LEU A 109 12.28 21.65 -8.75
N LEU A 110 11.47 22.44 -8.06
CA LEU A 110 10.80 23.61 -8.66
C LEU A 110 11.81 24.65 -9.17
N ASP A 111 12.95 24.77 -8.50
CA ASP A 111 13.91 25.84 -8.74
C ASP A 111 14.96 25.50 -9.81
N TYR A 112 15.31 24.21 -9.98
CA TYR A 112 16.42 23.79 -10.85
C TYR A 112 16.00 23.04 -12.13
N TRP A 113 14.71 22.81 -12.35
CA TRP A 113 14.17 22.21 -13.58
C TRP A 113 13.25 23.18 -14.32
N ASP A 114 13.66 23.57 -15.53
CA ASP A 114 12.95 24.56 -16.35
C ASP A 114 11.51 24.14 -16.67
N GLU A 115 11.23 22.84 -16.71
CA GLU A 115 9.90 22.29 -17.01
C GLU A 115 8.83 22.81 -16.05
N PHE A 116 9.20 23.18 -14.82
CA PHE A 116 8.25 23.74 -13.84
C PHE A 116 7.96 25.23 -14.07
N THR A 117 8.83 25.96 -14.76
CA THR A 117 8.70 27.43 -14.91
C THR A 117 7.51 27.85 -15.76
N PHE A 118 7.02 26.97 -16.64
CA PHE A 118 5.89 27.21 -17.53
C PHE A 118 4.55 26.72 -16.97
N LEU A 119 4.55 26.11 -15.78
CA LEU A 119 3.36 25.54 -15.16
C LEU A 119 2.75 26.49 -14.13
N GLU A 120 1.44 26.38 -13.92
CA GLU A 120 0.77 27.04 -12.80
C GLU A 120 1.38 26.52 -11.47
N GLU A 121 1.63 27.42 -10.51
CA GLU A 121 2.40 27.10 -9.30
C GLU A 121 1.87 25.86 -8.56
N LYS A 122 0.55 25.75 -8.38
CA LYS A 122 -0.05 24.60 -7.70
C LYS A 122 0.19 23.31 -8.48
N HIS A 123 0.04 23.35 -9.80
CA HIS A 123 0.27 22.18 -10.66
C HIS A 123 1.75 21.78 -10.69
N ALA A 124 2.66 22.75 -10.71
CA ALA A 124 4.10 22.53 -10.60
C ALA A 124 4.45 21.82 -9.29
N GLN A 125 3.89 22.30 -8.16
CA GLN A 125 4.08 21.67 -6.85
C GLN A 125 3.55 20.23 -6.82
N GLU A 126 2.35 19.98 -7.36
CA GLU A 126 1.76 18.64 -7.44
C GLU A 126 2.65 17.67 -8.22
N ILE A 127 3.18 18.10 -9.39
CA ILE A 127 4.09 17.29 -10.20
C ILE A 127 5.43 17.08 -9.50
N ALA A 128 6.03 18.11 -8.89
CA ALA A 128 7.30 17.98 -8.19
C ALA A 128 7.21 17.00 -7.00
N ILE A 129 6.11 17.07 -6.23
CA ILE A 129 5.83 16.11 -5.16
C ILE A 129 5.68 14.69 -5.70
N GLU A 130 4.93 14.51 -6.80
CA GLU A 130 4.73 13.18 -7.39
C GLU A 130 6.02 12.63 -8.02
N MET A 131 6.85 13.49 -8.61
CA MET A 131 8.14 13.14 -9.16
C MET A 131 9.07 12.58 -8.08
N LEU A 132 9.16 13.25 -6.91
CA LEU A 132 9.90 12.74 -5.75
C LEU A 132 9.30 11.41 -5.22
N ASN A 133 7.97 11.33 -5.14
CA ASN A 133 7.26 10.13 -4.71
C ASN A 133 7.52 8.93 -5.64
N ARG A 134 7.57 9.15 -6.95
CA ARG A 134 7.80 8.11 -7.97
C ARG A 134 9.27 7.72 -8.06
N ALA A 135 10.18 8.68 -7.99
CA ALA A 135 11.61 8.40 -7.94
C ALA A 135 11.98 7.41 -6.82
N GLU A 136 11.41 7.61 -5.62
CA GLU A 136 11.55 6.69 -4.51
C GLU A 136 11.06 5.26 -4.84
N GLN A 137 9.91 5.15 -5.50
CA GLN A 137 9.32 3.87 -5.85
C GLN A 137 10.16 3.10 -6.88
N TYR A 138 10.71 3.80 -7.87
CA TYR A 138 11.60 3.24 -8.87
C TYR A 138 12.94 2.81 -8.27
N LEU A 139 13.47 3.53 -7.28
CA LEU A 139 14.64 3.09 -6.51
C LEU A 139 14.37 1.80 -5.74
N ILE A 140 13.25 1.73 -5.02
CA ILE A 140 12.86 0.51 -4.29
C ILE A 140 12.67 -0.67 -5.26
N MET A 141 12.07 -0.44 -6.43
CA MET A 141 11.97 -1.45 -7.48
C MET A 141 13.36 -1.94 -7.92
N LYS A 142 14.27 -1.02 -8.25
CA LYS A 142 15.66 -1.32 -8.65
C LYS A 142 16.41 -2.15 -7.61
N GLU A 143 16.28 -1.80 -6.34
CA GLU A 143 17.01 -2.44 -5.24
C GLU A 143 16.43 -3.83 -4.90
N GLY A 144 15.16 -4.06 -5.26
CA GLY A 144 14.42 -5.24 -4.85
C GLY A 144 13.98 -5.15 -3.39
N ARG A 145 13.55 -6.28 -2.84
CA ARG A 145 13.10 -6.35 -1.44
C ARG A 145 13.60 -7.62 -0.76
N PRO A 146 14.27 -7.51 0.41
CA PRO A 146 14.62 -8.69 1.20
C PRO A 146 13.36 -9.33 1.78
N ASN A 147 13.43 -10.65 2.00
CA ASN A 147 12.39 -11.34 2.78
C ASN A 147 12.43 -10.82 4.22
N VAL A 148 11.29 -10.85 4.91
CA VAL A 148 11.20 -10.44 6.31
C VAL A 148 10.71 -11.63 7.13
N ALA A 149 11.52 -12.02 8.12
CA ALA A 149 11.15 -13.01 9.11
C ALA A 149 11.18 -12.35 10.50
N THR A 150 10.22 -12.64 11.36
CA THR A 150 10.21 -12.15 12.75
C THR A 150 10.05 -13.34 13.69
N LEU A 151 11.02 -13.50 14.58
CA LEU A 151 11.05 -14.50 15.63
C LEU A 151 10.62 -13.85 16.95
N SER A 152 9.54 -14.37 17.53
CA SER A 152 8.99 -13.94 18.82
C SER A 152 8.87 -15.12 19.78
N ILE A 153 8.84 -14.86 21.09
CA ILE A 153 8.56 -15.89 22.10
C ILE A 153 7.08 -15.85 22.44
N ASP A 154 6.46 -17.02 22.44
CA ASP A 154 5.22 -17.24 23.17
C ASP A 154 5.53 -17.64 24.63
N THR A 155 5.20 -16.74 25.56
CA THR A 155 5.34 -16.95 27.01
C THR A 155 4.08 -17.53 27.66
N THR A 156 3.05 -17.83 26.86
CA THR A 156 1.77 -18.40 27.32
C THR A 156 1.92 -19.81 27.89
N PHE A 157 3.03 -20.49 27.57
CA PHE A 157 3.28 -21.88 27.94
C PHE A 157 4.12 -22.00 29.22
N ASN A 158 3.99 -23.16 29.89
CA ASN A 158 4.96 -23.61 30.90
C ASN A 158 6.37 -23.82 30.32
N GLU A 159 6.50 -23.92 28.99
CA GLU A 159 7.77 -24.01 28.24
C GLU A 159 7.78 -23.01 27.06
N PRO A 160 8.78 -22.12 26.96
CA PRO A 160 8.81 -21.08 25.94
C PRO A 160 8.86 -21.68 24.53
N LYS A 161 7.90 -21.32 23.67
CA LYS A 161 7.91 -21.67 22.24
C LYS A 161 8.28 -20.46 21.41
N LEU A 162 8.93 -20.69 20.28
CA LEU A 162 9.27 -19.62 19.35
C LEU A 162 8.29 -19.61 18.17
N ILE A 163 7.73 -18.45 17.87
CA ILE A 163 6.86 -18.21 16.73
C ILE A 163 7.65 -17.43 15.68
N LEU A 164 7.68 -17.96 14.47
CA LEU A 164 8.31 -17.37 13.30
C LEU A 164 7.23 -16.96 12.30
N GLN A 165 7.06 -15.66 12.12
CA GLN A 165 6.28 -15.09 11.01
C GLN A 165 7.22 -14.81 9.84
N TRP A 166 6.91 -15.28 8.64
CA TRP A 166 7.78 -15.14 7.49
C TRP A 166 7.03 -14.67 6.25
N ASP A 167 7.38 -13.48 5.76
CA ASP A 167 6.95 -12.96 4.47
C ASP A 167 8.10 -13.05 3.47
N GLN A 168 7.93 -13.93 2.47
CA GLN A 168 8.84 -14.10 1.35
C GLN A 168 8.36 -13.26 0.17
N THR A 169 9.27 -12.45 -0.40
CA THR A 169 9.00 -11.69 -1.63
C THR A 169 8.93 -12.63 -2.82
N LEU A 170 7.95 -12.42 -3.70
CA LEU A 170 7.76 -13.21 -4.91
C LEU A 170 7.95 -12.36 -6.17
N PRO A 171 8.54 -12.91 -7.25
CA PRO A 171 8.65 -12.21 -8.53
C PRO A 171 7.26 -11.76 -9.06
N PRO A 172 7.07 -10.47 -9.35
CA PRO A 172 5.76 -9.91 -9.70
C PRO A 172 5.46 -9.93 -11.20
N TYR A 173 6.34 -10.50 -12.02
CA TYR A 173 6.30 -10.41 -13.49
C TYR A 173 5.88 -11.71 -14.17
N THR A 174 5.22 -11.53 -15.32
CA THR A 174 5.03 -12.58 -16.34
C THR A 174 6.18 -12.53 -17.36
N GLU A 175 6.33 -13.59 -18.15
CA GLU A 175 7.35 -13.65 -19.22
C GLU A 175 7.10 -12.59 -20.31
N GLU A 176 5.84 -12.33 -20.65
CA GLU A 176 5.41 -11.24 -21.54
C GLU A 176 5.93 -9.88 -21.05
N THR A 177 5.73 -9.56 -19.77
CA THR A 177 6.16 -8.28 -19.20
C THR A 177 7.68 -8.13 -19.23
N LEU A 178 8.44 -9.22 -19.01
CA LEU A 178 9.89 -9.19 -19.15
C LEU A 178 10.34 -8.91 -20.59
N ASN A 179 9.65 -9.47 -21.58
CA ASN A 179 9.98 -9.25 -22.99
C ASN A 179 9.70 -7.80 -23.42
N GLU A 180 8.60 -7.23 -22.95
CA GLU A 180 8.29 -5.82 -23.15
C GLU A 180 9.31 -4.89 -22.49
N LEU A 181 9.73 -5.17 -21.26
CA LEU A 181 10.76 -4.39 -20.59
C LEU A 181 12.12 -4.49 -21.30
N LYS A 182 12.44 -5.64 -21.92
CA LYS A 182 13.62 -5.75 -22.82
C LYS A 182 13.45 -4.90 -24.07
N ALA A 183 12.25 -4.83 -24.66
CA ALA A 183 11.97 -3.94 -25.78
C ALA A 183 12.14 -2.47 -25.38
N VAL A 184 11.58 -2.06 -24.23
CA VAL A 184 11.78 -0.71 -23.65
C VAL A 184 13.28 -0.43 -23.43
N LYS A 185 14.03 -1.37 -22.88
CA LYS A 185 15.48 -1.25 -22.67
C LYS A 185 16.21 -0.98 -23.99
N ASN A 186 15.91 -1.77 -25.02
CA ASN A 186 16.60 -1.75 -26.31
C ASN A 186 16.16 -0.61 -27.25
N SER A 187 15.00 0.00 -27.02
CA SER A 187 14.49 1.09 -27.84
C SER A 187 15.31 2.38 -27.73
N SER A 188 15.37 3.15 -28.82
CA SER A 188 15.97 4.49 -28.82
C SER A 188 15.05 5.56 -28.21
N VAL A 189 13.75 5.28 -28.11
CA VAL A 189 12.75 6.18 -27.52
C VAL A 189 12.89 6.17 -26.00
N TRP A 190 13.34 7.30 -25.45
CA TRP A 190 13.42 7.51 -23.99
C TRP A 190 12.12 8.06 -23.41
N VAL A 191 11.43 8.90 -24.17
CA VAL A 191 10.18 9.54 -23.80
C VAL A 191 9.22 9.45 -24.98
N THR A 192 7.93 9.16 -24.72
CA THR A 192 6.90 9.18 -25.76
C THR A 192 6.92 10.53 -26.47
N PRO A 193 7.05 10.55 -27.81
CA PRO A 193 7.04 11.76 -28.60
C PRO A 193 5.78 12.59 -28.38
N GLU A 194 5.94 13.90 -28.38
CA GLU A 194 4.85 14.85 -28.09
C GLU A 194 3.69 14.69 -29.08
N TRP A 195 3.96 14.42 -30.36
CA TRP A 195 2.92 14.20 -31.36
C TRP A 195 2.01 13.03 -31.01
N PHE A 196 2.52 11.96 -30.39
CA PHE A 196 1.72 10.80 -29.98
C PHE A 196 0.96 11.09 -28.69
N ARG A 197 1.59 11.77 -27.72
CA ARG A 197 0.97 12.17 -26.45
C ARG A 197 -0.27 13.04 -26.68
N GLN A 198 -0.23 13.92 -27.67
CA GLN A 198 -1.32 14.85 -28.02
C GLN A 198 -2.50 14.19 -28.72
N LEU A 199 -2.37 12.94 -29.21
CA LEU A 199 -3.47 12.26 -29.88
C LEU A 199 -4.57 11.86 -28.88
N PRO A 200 -5.85 11.85 -29.30
CA PRO A 200 -6.91 11.23 -28.52
C PRO A 200 -6.58 9.75 -28.21
N PRO A 201 -6.95 9.21 -27.04
CA PRO A 201 -6.55 7.86 -26.65
C PRO A 201 -6.93 6.77 -27.64
N ILE A 202 -8.08 6.89 -28.30
CA ILE A 202 -8.52 5.95 -29.33
C ILE A 202 -7.59 5.93 -30.56
N LEU A 203 -7.05 7.09 -30.95
CA LEU A 203 -6.12 7.21 -32.06
C LEU A 203 -4.73 6.69 -31.67
N GLN A 204 -4.32 6.90 -30.42
CA GLN A 204 -3.12 6.26 -29.86
C GLN A 204 -3.23 4.74 -29.93
N ILE A 205 -4.38 4.17 -29.54
CA ILE A 205 -4.65 2.73 -29.62
C ILE A 205 -4.60 2.27 -31.08
N LEU A 206 -5.27 2.95 -32.01
CA LEU A 206 -5.23 2.58 -33.44
C LEU A 206 -3.78 2.49 -33.97
N VAL A 207 -2.98 3.53 -33.71
CA VAL A 207 -1.57 3.57 -34.15
C VAL A 207 -0.77 2.43 -33.51
N HIS A 208 -1.02 2.12 -32.23
CA HIS A 208 -0.30 1.09 -31.50
C HIS A 208 -0.65 -0.33 -31.94
N VAL A 209 -1.94 -0.61 -32.18
CA VAL A 209 -2.43 -1.98 -32.41
C VAL A 209 -2.56 -2.34 -33.90
N SER A 210 -2.29 -1.42 -34.81
CA SER A 210 -2.37 -1.68 -36.26
C SER A 210 -1.41 -2.78 -36.68
N GLU A 211 -1.98 -3.84 -37.26
CA GLU A 211 -1.26 -5.00 -37.77
C GLU A 211 -0.65 -4.76 -39.15
N SER A 212 -1.01 -3.64 -39.80
CA SER A 212 -0.59 -3.31 -41.14
C SER A 212 0.93 -3.10 -41.26
N LYS A 213 1.50 -3.62 -42.35
CA LYS A 213 2.94 -3.46 -42.69
C LYS A 213 3.08 -2.95 -44.12
N PRO A 214 3.75 -1.81 -44.37
CA PRO A 214 4.35 -0.90 -43.37
C PRO A 214 3.29 -0.11 -42.59
N LEU A 215 3.64 0.31 -41.36
CA LEU A 215 2.82 1.26 -40.60
C LEU A 215 2.97 2.65 -41.23
N ASN A 216 1.94 3.08 -41.95
CA ASN A 216 1.85 4.40 -42.60
C ASN A 216 0.40 4.91 -42.62
N LYS A 217 0.21 6.16 -43.06
CA LYS A 217 -1.10 6.82 -43.09
C LYS A 217 -2.11 6.03 -43.91
N GLU A 218 -1.70 5.56 -45.09
CA GLU A 218 -2.58 4.81 -46.00
C GLU A 218 -3.05 3.50 -45.36
N SER A 219 -2.18 2.82 -44.62
CA SER A 219 -2.53 1.59 -43.93
C SER A 219 -3.49 1.82 -42.76
N LEU A 220 -3.29 2.88 -41.97
CA LEU A 220 -4.20 3.24 -40.88
C LEU A 220 -5.57 3.67 -41.42
N LYS A 221 -5.61 4.38 -42.56
CA LYS A 221 -6.86 4.72 -43.25
C LYS A 221 -7.61 3.46 -43.67
N LYS A 222 -6.91 2.47 -44.24
CA LYS A 222 -7.53 1.18 -44.61
C LYS A 222 -8.07 0.42 -43.40
N ASP A 223 -7.33 0.40 -42.29
CA ASP A 223 -7.79 -0.21 -41.04
C ASP A 223 -9.08 0.49 -40.53
N LEU A 224 -9.12 1.82 -40.57
CA LEU A 224 -10.32 2.60 -40.23
C LEU A 224 -11.49 2.36 -41.18
N GLU A 225 -11.26 2.31 -42.50
CA GLU A 225 -12.29 2.01 -43.50
C GLU A 225 -12.90 0.63 -43.28
N ALA A 226 -12.08 -0.36 -42.89
CA ALA A 226 -12.55 -1.69 -42.52
C ALA A 226 -13.42 -1.66 -41.24
N LEU A 227 -12.98 -0.92 -40.21
CA LEU A 227 -13.75 -0.74 -38.97
C LEU A 227 -15.09 -0.03 -39.21
N GLU A 228 -15.09 1.04 -40.01
CA GLU A 228 -16.30 1.78 -40.40
C GLU A 228 -17.27 0.90 -41.19
N THR A 229 -16.75 0.13 -42.15
CA THR A 229 -17.55 -0.80 -42.97
C THR A 229 -18.22 -1.86 -42.09
N LEU A 230 -17.46 -2.45 -41.16
CA LEU A 230 -18.00 -3.39 -40.19
C LEU A 230 -19.03 -2.75 -39.27
N TRP A 231 -18.75 -1.57 -38.74
CA TRP A 231 -19.67 -0.85 -37.87
C TRP A 231 -21.01 -0.59 -38.57
N LYS A 232 -20.97 -0.08 -39.80
CA LYS A 232 -22.18 0.10 -40.63
C LYS A 232 -22.92 -1.21 -40.84
N PHE A 233 -22.21 -2.30 -41.11
CA PHE A 233 -22.81 -3.62 -41.26
C PHE A 233 -23.51 -4.08 -39.97
N VAL A 234 -22.83 -4.04 -38.83
CA VAL A 234 -23.38 -4.45 -37.52
C VAL A 234 -24.58 -3.58 -37.16
N ARG A 235 -24.46 -2.26 -37.28
CA ARG A 235 -25.52 -1.29 -36.98
C ARG A 235 -26.77 -1.50 -37.83
N ASN A 236 -26.62 -1.81 -39.12
CA ASN A 236 -27.75 -1.96 -40.04
C ASN A 236 -28.42 -3.33 -39.97
N ASN A 237 -27.74 -4.36 -39.44
CA ASN A 237 -28.24 -5.73 -39.41
C ASN A 237 -28.64 -6.22 -38.00
N MET A 238 -28.55 -5.36 -36.98
CA MET A 238 -28.94 -5.68 -35.61
C MET A 238 -30.00 -4.71 -35.09
N GLU A 239 -30.94 -5.23 -34.31
CA GLU A 239 -31.84 -4.39 -33.54
C GLU A 239 -31.07 -3.56 -32.52
N GLN A 240 -31.47 -2.30 -32.36
CA GLN A 240 -30.76 -1.33 -31.51
C GLN A 240 -30.57 -1.82 -30.07
N ALA A 241 -31.59 -2.49 -29.50
CA ALA A 241 -31.51 -3.02 -28.13
C ALA A 241 -30.43 -4.11 -27.98
N ASN A 242 -30.38 -5.04 -28.93
CA ASN A 242 -29.37 -6.11 -28.94
C ASN A 242 -27.96 -5.54 -29.15
N LEU A 243 -27.83 -4.53 -30.02
CA LEU A 243 -26.54 -3.87 -30.24
C LEU A 243 -26.05 -3.13 -28.99
N LEU A 244 -26.94 -2.43 -28.27
CA LEU A 244 -26.59 -1.77 -27.01
C LEU A 244 -26.15 -2.79 -25.96
N GLN A 245 -26.82 -3.93 -25.88
CA GLN A 245 -26.44 -5.04 -25.00
C GLN A 245 -25.07 -5.61 -25.38
N ASP A 246 -24.80 -5.85 -26.66
CA ASP A 246 -23.50 -6.31 -27.16
C ASP A 246 -22.38 -5.33 -26.82
N LEU A 247 -22.61 -4.03 -27.02
CA LEU A 247 -21.64 -2.98 -26.69
C LEU A 247 -21.42 -2.85 -25.19
N GLU A 248 -22.45 -3.04 -24.36
CA GLU A 248 -22.29 -3.15 -22.91
C GLU A 248 -21.38 -4.35 -22.57
N ILE A 249 -21.66 -5.54 -23.12
CA ILE A 249 -20.84 -6.74 -22.92
C ILE A 249 -19.38 -6.50 -23.31
N ILE A 250 -19.14 -5.82 -24.44
CA ILE A 250 -17.80 -5.47 -24.92
C ILE A 250 -17.12 -4.49 -23.97
N SER A 251 -17.79 -3.38 -23.63
CA SER A 251 -17.24 -2.32 -22.77
C SER A 251 -16.93 -2.80 -21.36
N GLU A 252 -17.73 -3.73 -20.84
CA GLU A 252 -17.59 -4.29 -19.50
C GLU A 252 -16.73 -5.55 -19.49
N ASP A 253 -16.08 -5.89 -20.59
CA ASP A 253 -15.29 -7.09 -20.72
C ASP A 253 -16.03 -8.41 -20.34
N LYS A 254 -17.37 -8.45 -20.42
CA LYS A 254 -18.19 -9.61 -20.05
C LYS A 254 -18.03 -10.77 -21.03
N LEU A 255 -18.28 -11.99 -20.56
CA LEU A 255 -18.31 -13.23 -21.36
C LEU A 255 -19.72 -13.86 -21.37
N PRO A 256 -20.14 -14.52 -22.46
CA PRO A 256 -19.43 -14.67 -23.74
C PRO A 256 -19.43 -13.37 -24.56
N LYS A 257 -18.38 -13.15 -25.36
CA LYS A 257 -18.30 -12.01 -26.28
C LYS A 257 -19.28 -12.17 -27.46
N PRO A 258 -19.82 -11.08 -28.02
CA PRO A 258 -20.61 -11.14 -29.24
C PRO A 258 -19.85 -11.80 -30.38
N SER A 259 -20.54 -12.57 -31.22
CA SER A 259 -19.90 -13.35 -32.28
C SER A 259 -19.25 -12.47 -33.35
N TRP A 260 -19.82 -11.30 -33.65
CA TRP A 260 -19.25 -10.36 -34.61
C TRP A 260 -17.95 -9.74 -34.07
N PHE A 261 -17.92 -9.42 -32.78
CA PHE A 261 -16.75 -8.87 -32.11
C PHE A 261 -15.62 -9.91 -32.02
N SER A 262 -15.96 -11.16 -31.70
CA SER A 262 -14.97 -12.25 -31.58
C SER A 262 -14.27 -12.61 -32.89
N ARG A 263 -14.83 -12.20 -34.05
CA ARG A 263 -14.24 -12.41 -35.39
C ARG A 263 -13.25 -11.32 -35.80
N LEU A 264 -13.17 -10.23 -35.02
CA LEU A 264 -12.22 -9.15 -35.27
C LEU A 264 -10.80 -9.59 -34.93
N SER A 265 -9.81 -8.97 -35.58
CA SER A 265 -8.41 -9.06 -35.12
C SER A 265 -8.28 -8.51 -33.70
N LEU A 266 -7.25 -8.93 -32.97
CA LEU A 266 -7.05 -8.47 -31.59
C LEU A 266 -6.89 -6.95 -31.53
N GLY A 267 -6.22 -6.33 -32.50
CA GLY A 267 -6.13 -4.87 -32.60
C GLY A 267 -7.49 -4.19 -32.79
N HIS A 268 -8.33 -4.71 -33.70
CA HIS A 268 -9.68 -4.19 -33.90
C HIS A 268 -10.59 -4.39 -32.68
N GLN A 269 -10.47 -5.51 -31.96
CA GLN A 269 -11.18 -5.75 -30.70
C GLN A 269 -10.82 -4.69 -29.65
N LYS A 270 -9.53 -4.34 -29.52
CA LYS A 270 -9.05 -3.30 -28.60
C LYS A 270 -9.66 -1.93 -28.92
N ILE A 271 -9.66 -1.54 -30.20
CA ILE A 271 -10.26 -0.27 -30.64
C ILE A 271 -11.77 -0.25 -30.37
N PHE A 272 -12.49 -1.31 -30.74
CA PHE A 272 -13.93 -1.40 -30.49
C PHE A 272 -14.29 -1.43 -29.01
N SER A 273 -13.44 -2.00 -28.15
CA SER A 273 -13.66 -1.98 -26.71
C SER A 273 -13.63 -0.56 -26.15
N GLU A 274 -12.67 0.26 -26.61
CA GLU A 274 -12.59 1.66 -26.22
C GLU A 274 -13.78 2.46 -26.78
N LEU A 275 -14.16 2.24 -28.04
CA LEU A 275 -15.36 2.84 -28.64
C LEU A 275 -16.64 2.51 -27.86
N ALA A 276 -16.85 1.22 -27.57
CA ALA A 276 -18.02 0.73 -26.84
C ALA A 276 -18.13 1.36 -25.44
N SER A 277 -17.00 1.58 -24.76
CA SER A 277 -16.97 2.20 -23.42
C SER A 277 -17.57 3.61 -23.37
N LYS A 278 -17.52 4.34 -24.49
CA LYS A 278 -18.09 5.69 -24.59
C LYS A 278 -19.57 5.68 -24.97
N VAL A 279 -20.06 4.64 -25.64
CA VAL A 279 -21.44 4.55 -26.14
C VAL A 279 -22.47 4.67 -25.02
N LEU A 280 -22.21 4.07 -23.85
CA LEU A 280 -23.15 4.12 -22.72
C LEU A 280 -23.42 5.56 -22.23
N LYS A 281 -22.49 6.49 -22.45
CA LYS A 281 -22.62 7.90 -22.05
C LYS A 281 -23.01 8.81 -23.21
N GLU A 282 -22.48 8.52 -24.40
CA GLU A 282 -22.51 9.44 -25.55
C GLU A 282 -23.43 8.97 -26.70
N GLY A 283 -24.00 7.76 -26.59
CA GLY A 283 -24.92 7.18 -27.56
C GLY A 283 -24.23 6.50 -28.74
N LEU A 284 -25.01 5.78 -29.56
CA LEU A 284 -24.50 4.96 -30.68
C LEU A 284 -23.82 5.78 -31.79
N ASN A 285 -24.33 6.98 -32.06
CA ASN A 285 -23.75 7.88 -33.07
C ASN A 285 -22.32 8.31 -32.71
N ASN A 286 -21.91 8.16 -31.44
CA ASN A 286 -20.56 8.48 -31.02
C ASN A 286 -19.51 7.63 -31.72
N ILE A 287 -19.79 6.36 -32.03
CA ILE A 287 -18.85 5.51 -32.76
C ILE A 287 -18.54 6.10 -34.13
N GLU A 288 -19.56 6.52 -34.88
CA GLU A 288 -19.37 7.13 -36.20
C GLU A 288 -18.64 8.46 -36.11
N ASN A 289 -19.01 9.30 -35.14
CA ASN A 289 -18.36 10.60 -34.93
C ASN A 289 -16.87 10.42 -34.61
N GLN A 290 -16.52 9.47 -33.73
CA GLN A 290 -15.14 9.17 -33.37
C GLN A 290 -14.35 8.61 -34.57
N LEU A 291 -14.95 7.72 -35.37
CA LEU A 291 -14.30 7.21 -36.58
C LEU A 291 -14.01 8.36 -37.59
N VAL A 292 -14.97 9.27 -37.81
CA VAL A 292 -14.77 10.44 -38.67
C VAL A 292 -13.71 11.38 -38.12
N GLU A 293 -13.72 11.65 -36.81
CA GLU A 293 -12.70 12.45 -36.13
C GLU A 293 -11.31 11.84 -36.32
N MET A 294 -11.18 10.52 -36.15
CA MET A 294 -9.93 9.81 -36.37
C MET A 294 -9.44 9.95 -37.81
N PHE A 295 -10.32 9.81 -38.82
CA PHE A 295 -9.96 10.03 -40.23
C PHE A 295 -9.38 11.42 -40.46
N ASN A 296 -10.00 12.46 -39.91
CA ASN A 296 -9.54 13.85 -40.07
C ASN A 296 -8.17 14.09 -39.41
N LEU A 297 -7.90 13.44 -38.27
CA LEU A 297 -6.64 13.58 -37.55
C LEU A 297 -5.48 12.82 -38.22
N LEU A 298 -5.75 11.73 -38.93
CA LEU A 298 -4.71 10.92 -39.61
C LEU A 298 -3.90 11.72 -40.65
N ASP A 299 -4.51 12.72 -41.29
CA ASP A 299 -3.86 13.49 -42.36
C ASP A 299 -2.61 14.25 -41.88
N ASN A 300 -2.56 14.61 -40.59
CA ASN A 300 -1.49 15.41 -40.00
C ASN A 300 -0.46 14.58 -39.19
N LEU A 301 -0.58 13.25 -39.15
CA LEU A 301 0.29 12.41 -38.31
C LEU A 301 1.70 12.21 -38.89
N ALA A 302 2.73 12.42 -38.06
CA ALA A 302 4.06 11.89 -38.32
C ALA A 302 4.17 10.51 -37.64
N ILE A 303 4.21 9.44 -38.43
CA ILE A 303 4.24 8.07 -37.89
C ILE A 303 5.68 7.63 -37.70
N ASP A 304 6.06 7.42 -36.45
CA ASP A 304 7.28 6.72 -36.07
C ASP A 304 6.98 5.22 -35.86
N LYS A 305 7.77 4.36 -36.50
CA LYS A 305 7.62 2.91 -36.42
C LYS A 305 8.02 2.36 -35.05
N GLU A 306 8.94 3.02 -34.34
CA GLU A 306 9.44 2.53 -33.04
C GLU A 306 8.35 2.53 -31.95
N ILE A 307 7.32 3.37 -32.08
CA ILE A 307 6.21 3.43 -31.13
C ILE A 307 5.43 2.12 -31.06
N ARG A 308 5.30 1.40 -32.18
CA ARG A 308 4.59 0.12 -32.20
C ARG A 308 5.36 -1.00 -31.50
N ASP A 309 6.68 -0.91 -31.50
CA ASP A 309 7.55 -1.94 -30.91
C ASP A 309 7.66 -1.80 -29.38
N LEU A 310 7.09 -0.72 -28.82
CA LEU A 310 6.99 -0.46 -27.39
C LEU A 310 5.61 -0.86 -26.85
N PRO A 311 5.54 -1.31 -25.58
CA PRO A 311 4.25 -1.64 -24.99
C PRO A 311 3.43 -0.37 -24.71
N TYR A 312 2.10 -0.46 -24.88
CA TYR A 312 1.21 0.70 -24.77
C TYR A 312 1.25 1.31 -23.36
N TRP A 313 1.33 0.49 -22.31
CA TRP A 313 1.45 0.97 -20.94
C TRP A 313 2.68 1.85 -20.74
N PHE A 314 3.82 1.56 -21.40
CA PHE A 314 5.02 2.38 -21.32
C PHE A 314 4.77 3.74 -21.96
N LEU A 315 4.16 3.76 -23.15
CA LEU A 315 3.90 4.98 -23.91
C LEU A 315 2.97 5.97 -23.17
N ARG A 316 2.16 5.45 -22.25
CA ARG A 316 1.21 6.22 -21.42
C ARG A 316 1.80 6.70 -20.09
N LEU A 317 2.99 6.24 -19.71
CA LEU A 317 3.66 6.74 -18.51
C LEU A 317 3.99 8.25 -18.61
N PRO A 318 3.93 9.00 -17.49
CA PRO A 318 4.50 10.33 -17.42
C PRO A 318 5.96 10.35 -17.87
N ALA A 319 6.40 11.44 -18.52
CA ALA A 319 7.74 11.52 -19.10
C ALA A 319 8.85 11.21 -18.07
N TYR A 320 8.70 11.71 -16.83
CA TYR A 320 9.67 11.44 -15.78
C TYR A 320 9.70 9.96 -15.35
N GLU A 321 8.56 9.24 -15.32
CA GLU A 321 8.53 7.80 -15.03
C GLU A 321 9.19 6.98 -16.15
N GLN A 322 9.02 7.39 -17.42
CA GLN A 322 9.70 6.76 -18.55
C GLN A 322 11.22 6.90 -18.42
N LEU A 323 11.69 8.10 -18.06
CA LEU A 323 13.11 8.37 -17.82
C LEU A 323 13.64 7.56 -16.63
N PHE A 324 12.91 7.47 -15.52
CA PHE A 324 13.27 6.63 -14.38
C PHE A 324 13.39 5.16 -14.78
N LEU A 325 12.38 4.61 -15.48
CA LEU A 325 12.39 3.22 -15.91
C LEU A 325 13.56 2.95 -16.88
N LYS A 326 13.73 3.80 -17.90
CA LYS A 326 14.83 3.67 -18.88
C LYS A 326 16.19 3.74 -18.20
N ARG A 327 16.38 4.67 -17.25
CA ARG A 327 17.62 4.80 -16.49
C ARG A 327 17.96 3.51 -15.76
N ILE A 328 17.00 2.92 -15.05
CA ILE A 328 17.24 1.70 -14.27
C ILE A 328 17.49 0.50 -15.19
N LEU A 329 16.72 0.37 -16.28
CA LEU A 329 16.90 -0.71 -17.26
C LEU A 329 18.25 -0.63 -17.99
N ALA A 330 18.74 0.59 -18.24
CA ALA A 330 20.06 0.81 -18.87
C ALA A 330 21.22 0.43 -17.95
N GLU A 331 21.05 0.51 -16.62
CA GLU A 331 22.10 0.23 -15.63
C GLU A 331 22.18 -1.25 -15.22
N THR A 332 21.21 -2.08 -15.60
CA THR A 332 21.18 -3.50 -15.24
C THR A 332 21.59 -4.41 -16.40
N ASN A 333 22.16 -5.56 -16.09
CA ASN A 333 22.32 -6.65 -17.05
C ASN A 333 21.05 -7.51 -17.17
N SER A 334 20.35 -7.72 -16.04
CA SER A 334 19.14 -8.53 -15.94
C SER A 334 17.93 -7.64 -15.68
N VAL A 335 16.98 -7.64 -16.61
CA VAL A 335 15.69 -6.94 -16.44
C VAL A 335 14.89 -7.54 -15.27
N ALA A 336 14.95 -8.86 -15.11
CA ALA A 336 14.23 -9.57 -14.06
C ALA A 336 14.68 -9.14 -12.65
N ASP A 337 15.97 -8.87 -12.46
CA ASP A 337 16.52 -8.43 -11.17
C ASP A 337 15.96 -7.06 -10.79
N VAL A 338 15.86 -6.16 -11.77
CA VAL A 338 15.30 -4.80 -11.59
C VAL A 338 13.83 -4.81 -11.26
N VAL A 339 13.04 -5.75 -11.79
CA VAL A 339 11.61 -5.84 -11.49
C VAL A 339 11.28 -7.00 -10.56
N SER A 340 12.26 -7.46 -9.76
CA SER A 340 12.10 -8.56 -8.81
C SER A 340 11.12 -8.22 -7.67
N TYR A 341 10.84 -6.92 -7.47
CA TYR A 341 9.86 -6.41 -6.53
C TYR A 341 9.29 -5.07 -7.00
N LEU A 342 8.01 -4.81 -6.71
CA LEU A 342 7.40 -3.49 -6.87
C LEU A 342 6.82 -3.02 -5.53
N PRO A 343 7.07 -1.77 -5.09
CA PRO A 343 6.42 -1.23 -3.91
C PRO A 343 4.93 -1.01 -4.15
N SER A 344 4.12 -1.12 -3.10
CA SER A 344 2.65 -1.02 -3.12
C SER A 344 2.08 0.21 -3.84
N ARG A 345 2.85 1.30 -3.92
CA ARG A 345 2.49 2.55 -4.59
C ARG A 345 2.71 2.51 -6.10
N LEU A 346 3.67 1.71 -6.58
CA LEU A 346 4.04 1.65 -8.00
C LEU A 346 3.07 0.75 -8.74
N ARG A 347 1.96 1.32 -9.20
CA ARG A 347 0.90 0.59 -9.89
C ARG A 347 0.69 1.07 -11.32
N SER A 348 1.60 1.90 -11.83
CA SER A 348 1.68 2.33 -13.23
C SER A 348 2.27 1.26 -14.15
N LEU A 349 2.90 0.21 -13.61
CA LEU A 349 3.42 -0.94 -14.34
C LEU A 349 2.49 -2.17 -14.22
N PRO A 350 2.36 -3.02 -15.27
CA PRO A 350 1.49 -4.20 -15.26
C PRO A 350 2.12 -5.39 -14.52
N LEU A 351 2.45 -5.17 -13.24
CA LEU A 351 3.15 -6.09 -12.36
C LEU A 351 2.45 -6.12 -10.99
N LEU A 352 2.49 -7.27 -10.30
CA LEU A 352 1.89 -7.40 -8.98
C LEU A 352 2.70 -6.63 -7.93
N ALA A 353 2.24 -5.44 -7.57
CA ALA A 353 2.88 -4.65 -6.52
C ALA A 353 2.74 -5.29 -5.13
N ASN A 354 3.77 -5.18 -4.29
CA ASN A 354 3.84 -5.72 -2.93
C ASN A 354 3.59 -7.24 -2.85
N PHE A 355 3.97 -7.97 -3.90
CA PHE A 355 3.70 -9.40 -4.01
C PHE A 355 4.63 -10.25 -3.15
N GLY A 356 4.03 -11.16 -2.40
CA GLY A 356 4.75 -12.07 -1.54
C GLY A 356 3.85 -13.21 -1.06
N LYS A 357 4.46 -14.10 -0.28
CA LYS A 357 3.76 -15.14 0.45
C LYS A 357 4.11 -15.08 1.92
N HIS A 358 3.10 -15.29 2.75
CA HIS A 358 3.21 -15.30 4.19
C HIS A 358 3.08 -16.72 4.73
N GLN A 359 3.92 -17.07 5.70
CA GLN A 359 3.96 -18.37 6.39
C GLN A 359 4.13 -18.16 7.90
N LEU A 360 3.58 -19.10 8.67
CA LEU A 360 3.65 -19.11 10.12
C LEU A 360 4.23 -20.44 10.60
N ILE A 361 5.27 -20.40 11.43
CA ILE A 361 6.03 -21.57 11.84
C ILE A 361 6.24 -21.53 13.37
N ILE A 362 6.08 -22.66 14.04
CA ILE A 362 6.51 -22.85 15.43
C ILE A 362 7.82 -23.63 15.46
N LEU A 363 8.77 -23.13 16.26
CA LEU A 363 10.01 -23.82 16.61
C LEU A 363 9.93 -24.24 18.07
N TYR A 364 9.98 -25.55 18.30
CA TYR A 364 9.91 -26.15 19.62
C TYR A 364 11.31 -26.22 20.27
N PRO A 365 11.40 -26.21 21.63
CA PRO A 365 12.67 -26.29 22.34
C PRO A 365 13.54 -27.51 22.01
N ASP A 366 12.90 -28.61 21.62
CA ASP A 366 13.56 -29.86 21.20
C ASP A 366 14.10 -29.81 19.75
N GLY A 367 13.93 -28.68 19.07
CA GLY A 367 14.34 -28.47 17.68
C GLY A 367 13.30 -28.88 16.65
N GLN A 368 12.12 -29.38 17.06
CA GLN A 368 11.03 -29.69 16.13
C GLN A 368 10.50 -28.41 15.47
N ILE A 369 10.25 -28.49 14.17
CA ILE A 369 9.67 -27.41 13.35
C ILE A 369 8.26 -27.82 12.95
N LYS A 370 7.29 -26.92 13.10
CA LYS A 370 5.91 -27.15 12.65
C LYS A 370 5.37 -25.94 11.91
N GLU A 371 4.97 -26.14 10.66
CA GLU A 371 4.23 -25.15 9.89
C GLU A 371 2.77 -25.10 10.36
N LEU A 372 2.28 -23.90 10.67
CA LEU A 372 0.90 -23.65 11.02
C LEU A 372 0.12 -23.22 9.77
N GLY A 373 -0.35 -24.20 9.01
CA GLY A 373 -1.08 -23.98 7.77
C GLY A 373 -0.18 -23.77 6.55
N GLN A 374 -0.80 -23.62 5.38
CA GLN A 374 -0.09 -23.39 4.12
C GLN A 374 0.27 -21.92 3.93
N GLU A 375 1.16 -21.67 2.96
CA GLU A 375 1.48 -20.33 2.49
C GLU A 375 0.25 -19.57 1.97
N ARG A 376 0.14 -18.30 2.35
CA ARG A 376 -0.92 -17.39 1.88
C ARG A 376 -0.30 -16.31 1.01
N LEU A 377 -0.77 -16.17 -0.22
CA LEU A 377 -0.31 -15.12 -1.13
C LEU A 377 -0.93 -13.77 -0.76
N ARG A 378 -0.16 -12.71 -0.95
CA ARG A 378 -0.61 -11.34 -0.76
C ARG A 378 0.01 -10.40 -1.77
N SER A 379 -0.73 -9.36 -2.13
CA SER A 379 -0.22 -8.22 -2.90
C SER A 379 -1.06 -6.97 -2.64
N SER A 380 -0.67 -5.85 -3.24
CA SER A 380 -1.62 -4.79 -3.58
C SER A 380 -2.78 -5.33 -4.40
N HIS A 381 -3.87 -4.57 -4.48
CA HIS A 381 -5.03 -4.99 -5.27
C HIS A 381 -4.64 -5.31 -6.73
N LEU A 382 -5.20 -6.39 -7.28
CA LEU A 382 -4.85 -6.92 -8.60
C LEU A 382 -5.06 -5.90 -9.74
N SER A 383 -6.00 -4.99 -9.56
CA SER A 383 -6.22 -3.85 -10.47
C SER A 383 -5.52 -2.58 -9.96
N SER A 384 -5.09 -1.72 -10.88
CA SER A 384 -4.42 -0.46 -10.53
C SER A 384 -5.40 0.69 -10.28
N ARG A 385 -5.09 1.52 -9.27
CA ARG A 385 -5.78 2.81 -9.04
C ARG A 385 -5.19 3.94 -9.87
N ASP A 386 -3.97 3.75 -10.37
CA ASP A 386 -3.23 4.77 -11.12
C ASP A 386 -3.74 4.86 -12.57
N LEU A 387 -4.56 3.88 -12.99
CA LEU A 387 -5.16 3.80 -14.33
C LEU A 387 -6.63 4.23 -14.36
N LYS A 388 -7.12 4.93 -13.32
CA LYS A 388 -8.53 5.33 -13.24
C LYS A 388 -8.95 6.21 -14.41
N ASP A 389 -8.04 7.10 -14.83
CA ASP A 389 -8.26 8.08 -15.90
C ASP A 389 -7.62 7.63 -17.23
N GLU A 390 -7.11 6.39 -17.28
CA GLU A 390 -6.50 5.79 -18.47
C GLU A 390 -7.53 4.97 -19.27
N PRO A 391 -7.26 4.67 -20.55
CA PRO A 391 -8.11 3.81 -21.37
C PRO A 391 -8.38 2.46 -20.71
N ALA A 392 -9.62 1.96 -20.86
CA ALA A 392 -10.09 0.77 -20.14
C ALA A 392 -9.23 -0.46 -20.41
N ILE A 393 -8.67 -0.55 -21.63
CA ILE A 393 -7.74 -1.60 -22.04
C ILE A 393 -6.52 -1.73 -21.12
N LEU A 394 -5.96 -0.63 -20.62
CA LEU A 394 -4.81 -0.69 -19.70
C LEU A 394 -5.22 -1.26 -18.35
N GLY A 395 -6.36 -0.82 -17.82
CA GLY A 395 -6.92 -1.35 -16.57
C GLY A 395 -7.15 -2.86 -16.65
N GLN A 396 -7.71 -3.32 -17.78
CA GLN A 396 -7.86 -4.73 -18.10
C GLN A 396 -6.49 -5.40 -18.13
N GLU A 397 -5.59 -5.02 -19.03
CA GLU A 397 -4.25 -5.59 -19.20
C GLU A 397 -3.50 -5.78 -17.86
N HIS A 398 -3.50 -4.77 -16.98
CA HIS A 398 -2.90 -4.87 -15.65
C HIS A 398 -3.56 -5.93 -14.77
N SER A 399 -4.90 -5.87 -14.62
CA SER A 399 -5.64 -6.84 -13.79
C SER A 399 -5.44 -8.28 -14.28
N ASN A 400 -5.25 -8.39 -15.59
CA ASN A 400 -5.27 -9.60 -16.37
C ASN A 400 -3.95 -10.36 -16.23
N ARG A 401 -2.82 -9.66 -16.42
CA ARG A 401 -1.48 -10.16 -16.11
C ARG A 401 -1.29 -10.47 -14.62
N ASN A 402 -1.85 -9.63 -13.75
CA ASN A 402 -1.75 -9.83 -12.30
C ASN A 402 -2.47 -11.11 -11.84
N VAL A 403 -3.66 -11.40 -12.39
CA VAL A 403 -4.35 -12.66 -12.09
C VAL A 403 -3.63 -13.87 -12.69
N GLN A 404 -3.09 -13.76 -13.90
CA GLN A 404 -2.28 -14.83 -14.49
C GLN A 404 -1.05 -15.15 -13.62
N GLN A 405 -0.40 -14.12 -13.06
CA GLN A 405 0.73 -14.30 -12.17
C GLN A 405 0.33 -14.95 -10.84
N ILE A 406 -0.86 -14.68 -10.30
CA ILE A 406 -1.38 -15.40 -9.13
C ILE A 406 -1.63 -16.87 -9.49
N HIS A 407 -2.27 -17.12 -10.63
CA HIS A 407 -2.57 -18.47 -11.11
C HIS A 407 -1.31 -19.32 -11.30
N HIS A 408 -0.18 -18.72 -11.70
CA HIS A 408 1.11 -19.42 -11.80
C HIS A 408 1.51 -20.14 -10.49
N TYR A 409 1.14 -19.62 -9.32
CA TYR A 409 1.45 -20.21 -8.02
C TYR A 409 0.44 -21.26 -7.55
N LEU A 410 -0.64 -21.51 -8.31
CA LEU A 410 -1.64 -22.53 -7.96
C LEU A 410 -1.02 -23.94 -7.90
N GLY A 411 -0.09 -24.22 -8.81
CA GLY A 411 0.61 -25.50 -8.86
C GLY A 411 -0.35 -26.67 -9.13
N LYS A 412 -0.38 -27.65 -8.21
CA LYS A 412 -1.27 -28.83 -8.32
C LYS A 412 -2.62 -28.67 -7.61
N ARG A 413 -2.83 -27.53 -6.94
CA ARG A 413 -4.05 -27.29 -6.16
C ARG A 413 -5.23 -27.11 -7.11
N ARG A 414 -6.42 -27.55 -6.67
CA ARG A 414 -7.65 -27.51 -7.49
C ARG A 414 -8.54 -26.31 -7.21
N SER A 415 -8.17 -25.50 -6.23
CA SER A 415 -8.95 -24.34 -5.82
C SER A 415 -8.09 -23.11 -5.63
N LEU A 416 -8.58 -21.97 -6.12
CA LEU A 416 -7.99 -20.66 -5.93
C LEU A 416 -9.00 -19.78 -5.18
N PHE A 417 -8.54 -19.12 -4.13
CA PHE A 417 -9.33 -18.15 -3.40
C PHE A 417 -8.78 -16.74 -3.60
N ILE A 418 -9.63 -15.81 -4.02
CA ILE A 418 -9.31 -14.40 -4.23
C ILE A 418 -10.14 -13.54 -3.27
N GLN A 419 -9.52 -13.13 -2.17
CA GLN A 419 -10.14 -12.25 -1.18
C GLN A 419 -9.72 -10.79 -1.38
N THR A 420 -10.68 -9.87 -1.36
CA THR A 420 -10.39 -8.43 -1.28
C THR A 420 -10.95 -7.78 -0.03
N LEU A 421 -10.21 -6.85 0.54
CA LEU A 421 -10.60 -6.08 1.72
C LEU A 421 -10.77 -4.61 1.32
N ILE A 422 -11.69 -4.33 0.40
CA ILE A 422 -11.97 -2.98 -0.14
C ILE A 422 -13.43 -2.57 0.10
N SER A 423 -13.70 -1.28 0.01
CA SER A 423 -14.98 -0.68 0.39
C SER A 423 -15.60 0.05 -0.82
N PRO A 424 -16.24 -0.66 -1.76
CA PRO A 424 -16.74 -0.09 -3.01
C PRO A 424 -18.02 0.75 -2.82
N ILE A 425 -17.92 1.88 -2.10
CA ILE A 425 -19.02 2.85 -1.96
C ILE A 425 -18.92 3.93 -3.03
N ALA A 426 -19.99 4.14 -3.78
CA ALA A 426 -20.21 5.32 -4.58
C ALA A 426 -20.67 6.50 -3.69
N LEU A 427 -19.73 7.17 -3.01
CA LEU A 427 -20.04 8.44 -2.33
C LEU A 427 -20.07 9.60 -3.34
N PRO A 428 -20.80 10.71 -3.09
CA PRO A 428 -20.89 11.89 -3.98
C PRO A 428 -19.59 12.69 -4.22
N SER A 429 -18.42 12.07 -4.07
CA SER A 429 -17.14 12.68 -4.41
C SER A 429 -16.20 11.60 -4.94
N GLN A 430 -15.39 11.96 -5.94
CA GLN A 430 -14.49 11.11 -6.73
C GLN A 430 -13.32 10.47 -5.94
N ILE A 431 -13.45 10.27 -4.62
CA ILE A 431 -12.35 10.17 -3.65
C ILE A 431 -11.83 8.73 -3.41
N LEU A 432 -12.60 7.67 -3.66
CA LEU A 432 -12.14 6.28 -3.44
C LEU A 432 -12.06 5.47 -4.74
N PRO A 433 -10.93 4.80 -5.03
CA PRO A 433 -10.78 3.96 -6.22
C PRO A 433 -11.54 2.63 -6.12
N ASP A 434 -11.98 2.26 -4.91
CA ASP A 434 -12.53 0.95 -4.57
C ASP A 434 -13.65 0.45 -5.50
N PRO A 435 -14.63 1.26 -5.97
CA PRO A 435 -15.63 0.77 -6.93
C PRO A 435 -15.04 0.32 -8.27
N ALA A 436 -14.08 1.05 -8.81
CA ALA A 436 -13.40 0.68 -10.05
C ALA A 436 -12.51 -0.56 -9.85
N LEU A 437 -11.85 -0.66 -8.69
CA LEU A 437 -11.07 -1.83 -8.32
C LEU A 437 -11.93 -3.09 -8.21
N ASP A 438 -13.09 -3.02 -7.54
CA ASP A 438 -13.99 -4.17 -7.41
C ASP A 438 -14.58 -4.59 -8.77
N LYS A 439 -14.92 -3.63 -9.63
CA LYS A 439 -15.36 -3.92 -11.02
C LYS A 439 -14.30 -4.72 -11.77
N HIS A 440 -13.06 -4.23 -11.79
CA HIS A 440 -11.95 -4.92 -12.46
C HIS A 440 -11.63 -6.30 -11.84
N ARG A 441 -11.75 -6.46 -10.52
CA ARG A 441 -11.64 -7.76 -9.85
C ARG A 441 -12.66 -8.74 -10.40
N ARG A 442 -13.95 -8.37 -10.42
CA ARG A 442 -15.03 -9.26 -10.89
C ARG A 442 -14.80 -9.72 -12.32
N HIS A 443 -14.44 -8.80 -13.21
CA HIS A 443 -14.14 -9.14 -14.61
C HIS A 443 -12.97 -10.12 -14.72
N ALA A 444 -11.88 -9.87 -13.98
CA ALA A 444 -10.71 -10.75 -14.01
C ALA A 444 -11.03 -12.16 -13.45
N VAL A 445 -11.87 -12.25 -12.42
CA VAL A 445 -12.33 -13.53 -11.85
C VAL A 445 -13.26 -14.29 -12.80
N GLU A 446 -14.25 -13.61 -13.41
CA GLU A 446 -15.18 -14.22 -14.36
C GLU A 446 -14.44 -14.80 -15.58
N ARG A 447 -13.44 -14.07 -16.07
CA ARG A 447 -12.58 -14.53 -17.14
C ARG A 447 -11.72 -15.72 -16.73
N LEU A 448 -11.11 -15.68 -15.55
CA LEU A 448 -10.35 -16.82 -15.04
C LEU A 448 -11.23 -18.08 -14.92
N ARG A 449 -12.49 -17.93 -14.47
CA ARG A 449 -13.48 -19.04 -14.43
C ARG A 449 -13.81 -19.57 -15.83
N ALA A 450 -13.85 -18.71 -16.84
CA ALA A 450 -14.11 -19.13 -18.22
C ALA A 450 -12.90 -19.83 -18.87
N GLU A 451 -11.69 -19.36 -18.59
CA GLU A 451 -10.43 -19.89 -19.10
C GLU A 451 -10.06 -21.24 -18.45
N TYR A 452 -10.28 -21.38 -17.14
CA TYR A 452 -9.84 -22.52 -16.33
C TYR A 452 -11.01 -23.23 -15.65
N LYS A 453 -11.79 -23.99 -16.43
CA LYS A 453 -13.03 -24.64 -15.97
C LYS A 453 -12.82 -25.75 -14.96
N GLU A 454 -11.61 -26.30 -14.90
CA GLU A 454 -11.20 -27.38 -14.00
C GLU A 454 -10.79 -26.88 -12.61
N ILE A 455 -10.61 -25.57 -12.45
CA ILE A 455 -10.21 -24.95 -11.18
C ILE A 455 -11.42 -24.30 -10.53
N LYS A 456 -11.65 -24.61 -9.26
CA LYS A 456 -12.69 -23.95 -8.47
C LYS A 456 -12.18 -22.62 -7.95
N ILE A 457 -12.79 -21.52 -8.39
CA ILE A 457 -12.38 -20.17 -8.02
C ILE A 457 -13.40 -19.58 -7.06
N TYR A 458 -12.99 -19.41 -5.81
CA TYR A 458 -13.74 -18.68 -4.80
C TYR A 458 -13.29 -17.22 -4.80
N THR A 459 -14.22 -16.29 -4.58
CA THR A 459 -13.88 -14.89 -4.36
C THR A 459 -14.80 -14.29 -3.33
N THR A 460 -14.29 -13.38 -2.50
CA THR A 460 -15.07 -12.63 -1.50
C THR A 460 -14.54 -11.21 -1.39
N ASN A 461 -15.40 -10.27 -0.94
CA ASN A 461 -14.98 -8.92 -0.59
C ASN A 461 -15.55 -8.49 0.76
N HIS A 462 -14.68 -7.96 1.65
CA HIS A 462 -15.10 -7.41 2.94
C HIS A 462 -14.84 -5.90 3.03
N PRO A 463 -15.90 -5.08 3.22
CA PRO A 463 -15.81 -3.64 3.42
C PRO A 463 -15.31 -3.32 4.82
N PHE A 464 -14.01 -3.46 4.97
CA PHE A 464 -13.35 -3.47 6.27
C PHE A 464 -12.99 -2.06 6.76
N ASN A 465 -13.97 -1.16 6.90
CA ASN A 465 -13.84 0.20 7.47
C ASN A 465 -15.22 0.78 7.84
N ILE A 466 -15.33 2.10 8.04
CA ILE A 466 -16.61 2.80 8.28
C ILE A 466 -17.64 2.60 7.13
N ALA A 467 -17.21 2.14 5.95
CA ALA A 467 -18.13 1.76 4.88
C ALA A 467 -19.11 0.66 5.31
N LYS A 468 -18.76 -0.20 6.27
CA LYS A 468 -19.63 -1.28 6.73
C LYS A 468 -20.98 -0.79 7.27
N TYR A 469 -21.06 0.46 7.74
CA TYR A 469 -22.34 1.07 8.12
C TYR A 469 -23.32 1.19 6.94
N LEU A 470 -22.79 1.28 5.71
CA LEU A 470 -23.55 1.43 4.46
C LEU A 470 -23.60 0.12 3.66
N ILE A 471 -22.46 -0.57 3.55
CA ILE A 471 -22.31 -1.84 2.84
C ILE A 471 -21.58 -2.81 3.76
N TYR A 472 -22.28 -3.66 4.50
CA TYR A 472 -21.65 -4.76 5.26
C TYR A 472 -21.75 -6.06 4.48
N THR A 473 -20.93 -7.06 4.82
CA THR A 473 -21.04 -8.38 4.19
C THR A 473 -22.31 -9.09 4.68
N SER A 474 -23.35 -9.10 3.85
CA SER A 474 -24.66 -9.63 4.23
C SER A 474 -24.67 -11.16 4.34
N SER A 475 -25.63 -11.72 5.07
CA SER A 475 -25.86 -13.17 5.14
C SER A 475 -26.24 -13.81 3.80
N TYR A 476 -26.62 -12.99 2.81
CA TYR A 476 -27.03 -13.40 1.46
C TYR A 476 -25.98 -13.06 0.41
N ASP A 477 -24.78 -12.66 0.83
CA ASP A 477 -23.69 -12.38 -0.09
C ASP A 477 -23.32 -13.65 -0.89
N LYS A 478 -23.46 -13.58 -2.21
CA LYS A 478 -23.36 -14.76 -3.09
C LYS A 478 -21.98 -15.40 -3.04
N ASP A 479 -20.96 -14.56 -3.01
CA ASP A 479 -19.55 -14.93 -2.95
C ASP A 479 -19.24 -15.65 -1.62
N CYS A 480 -19.73 -15.11 -0.50
CA CYS A 480 -19.62 -15.75 0.82
C CYS A 480 -20.41 -17.07 0.92
N LEU A 481 -21.59 -17.14 0.30
CA LEU A 481 -22.41 -18.35 0.25
C LEU A 481 -21.76 -19.45 -0.60
N GLU A 482 -21.04 -19.10 -1.67
CA GLU A 482 -20.27 -20.07 -2.46
C GLU A 482 -19.19 -20.75 -1.60
N VAL A 483 -18.48 -19.98 -0.78
CA VAL A 483 -17.55 -20.54 0.21
C VAL A 483 -18.29 -21.41 1.23
N LEU A 484 -19.40 -20.94 1.80
CA LEU A 484 -20.15 -21.71 2.80
C LEU A 484 -20.72 -23.02 2.25
N ASN A 485 -21.25 -23.00 1.03
CA ASN A 485 -21.90 -24.15 0.39
C ASN A 485 -20.89 -25.19 -0.11
N SER A 486 -19.61 -24.82 -0.27
CA SER A 486 -18.55 -25.78 -0.60
C SER A 486 -18.45 -26.93 0.42
N LYS A 487 -18.93 -26.74 1.66
CA LYS A 487 -19.02 -27.80 2.67
C LYS A 487 -19.80 -29.03 2.19
N GLU A 488 -20.81 -28.85 1.34
CA GLU A 488 -21.63 -29.95 0.82
C GLU A 488 -20.82 -30.88 -0.07
N GLU A 489 -19.86 -30.34 -0.82
CA GLU A 489 -18.93 -31.10 -1.64
C GLU A 489 -17.77 -31.66 -0.79
N GLU A 490 -17.09 -30.76 -0.07
CA GLU A 490 -15.84 -31.05 0.64
C GLU A 490 -16.02 -32.04 1.79
N LEU A 491 -17.12 -31.91 2.53
CA LEU A 491 -17.47 -32.82 3.62
C LEU A 491 -18.43 -33.92 3.15
N SER A 492 -18.72 -34.09 1.87
CA SER A 492 -19.59 -35.19 1.42
C SER A 492 -18.98 -36.55 1.77
N ILE A 493 -19.85 -37.51 2.14
CA ILE A 493 -19.42 -38.89 2.40
C ILE A 493 -18.74 -39.51 1.17
N HIS A 494 -19.15 -39.12 -0.05
CA HIS A 494 -18.49 -39.55 -1.28
C HIS A 494 -17.06 -39.03 -1.37
N ASN A 495 -16.84 -37.72 -1.18
CA ASN A 495 -15.50 -37.14 -1.21
C ASN A 495 -14.60 -37.73 -0.12
N ILE A 496 -15.13 -37.93 1.10
CA ILE A 496 -14.39 -38.57 2.20
C ILE A 496 -13.94 -39.99 1.82
N ARG A 497 -14.80 -40.78 1.15
CA ARG A 497 -14.44 -42.11 0.64
C ARG A 497 -13.33 -42.04 -0.40
N GLU A 498 -13.42 -41.12 -1.35
CA GLU A 498 -12.40 -40.96 -2.39
C GLU A 498 -11.05 -40.52 -1.78
N LEU A 499 -11.05 -39.60 -0.83
CA LEU A 499 -9.85 -39.21 -0.08
C LEU A 499 -9.24 -40.39 0.69
N ALA A 500 -10.08 -41.16 1.41
CA ALA A 500 -9.65 -42.34 2.16
C ALA A 500 -9.03 -43.39 1.22
N LYS A 501 -9.69 -43.67 0.09
CA LYS A 501 -9.21 -44.60 -0.94
C LYS A 501 -7.87 -44.17 -1.53
N ASN A 502 -7.73 -42.88 -1.86
CA ASN A 502 -6.48 -42.33 -2.40
C ASN A 502 -5.31 -42.44 -1.42
N LEU A 503 -5.61 -42.37 -0.11
CA LEU A 503 -4.62 -42.54 0.97
C LEU A 503 -4.50 -43.98 1.48
N LYS A 504 -5.21 -44.94 0.88
CA LYS A 504 -5.22 -46.36 1.28
C LYS A 504 -5.68 -46.57 2.73
N ILE A 505 -6.65 -45.79 3.19
CA ILE A 505 -7.30 -45.91 4.50
C ILE A 505 -8.47 -46.90 4.39
N ALA A 506 -8.81 -47.59 5.48
CA ALA A 506 -9.87 -48.59 5.54
C ALA A 506 -11.25 -48.04 5.11
N ASP A 507 -12.08 -48.91 4.50
CA ASP A 507 -13.38 -48.54 3.94
C ASP A 507 -14.40 -48.04 4.98
N ASP A 508 -14.25 -48.46 6.25
CA ASP A 508 -15.10 -48.05 7.36
C ASP A 508 -14.82 -46.63 7.86
N PHE A 509 -13.70 -46.03 7.46
CA PHE A 509 -13.28 -44.69 7.86
C PHE A 509 -14.35 -43.64 7.56
N ALA A 510 -14.89 -43.64 6.34
CA ALA A 510 -15.85 -42.62 5.93
C ALA A 510 -17.16 -42.65 6.74
N THR A 511 -17.60 -43.84 7.15
CA THR A 511 -18.80 -44.01 7.98
C THR A 511 -18.56 -43.50 9.40
N ASN A 512 -17.41 -43.84 9.98
CA ASN A 512 -17.04 -43.33 11.30
C ASN A 512 -16.88 -41.80 11.27
N MET A 513 -16.22 -41.27 10.24
CA MET A 513 -16.01 -39.83 10.05
C MET A 513 -17.29 -39.05 9.86
N ALA A 514 -18.28 -39.59 9.15
CA ALA A 514 -19.56 -38.91 9.00
C ALA A 514 -20.20 -38.59 10.36
N SER A 515 -20.19 -39.55 11.29
CA SER A 515 -20.73 -39.35 12.64
C SER A 515 -19.96 -38.27 13.42
N LEU A 516 -18.62 -38.24 13.29
CA LEU A 516 -17.76 -37.26 13.96
C LEU A 516 -17.91 -35.86 13.36
N ILE A 517 -18.00 -35.75 12.04
CA ILE A 517 -18.25 -34.50 11.34
C ILE A 517 -19.60 -33.92 11.76
N ALA A 518 -20.64 -34.75 11.80
CA ALA A 518 -21.96 -34.32 12.29
C ALA A 518 -21.89 -33.81 13.73
N LEU A 519 -21.17 -34.50 14.62
CA LEU A 519 -20.99 -34.08 16.01
C LEU A 519 -20.20 -32.76 16.10
N SER A 520 -19.06 -32.67 15.41
CA SER A 520 -18.19 -31.48 15.43
C SER A 520 -18.85 -30.23 14.84
N TYR A 521 -19.69 -30.40 13.82
CA TYR A 521 -20.45 -29.32 13.20
C TYR A 521 -21.63 -28.86 14.07
N SER A 522 -22.46 -29.81 14.54
CA SER A 522 -23.70 -29.46 15.26
C SER A 522 -23.46 -29.11 16.72
N PHE A 523 -22.46 -29.73 17.37
CA PHE A 523 -22.17 -29.58 18.81
C PHE A 523 -20.67 -29.33 19.06
N PRO A 524 -20.09 -28.23 18.53
CA PRO A 524 -18.65 -27.97 18.59
C PRO A 524 -18.11 -27.88 20.03
N LYS A 525 -18.91 -27.35 20.97
CA LYS A 525 -18.53 -27.30 22.41
C LYS A 525 -18.32 -28.69 23.00
N ALA A 526 -19.25 -29.62 22.75
CA ALA A 526 -19.12 -31.00 23.21
C ALA A 526 -17.92 -31.68 22.53
N PHE A 527 -17.79 -31.55 21.21
CA PHE A 527 -16.68 -32.14 20.48
C PHE A 527 -15.31 -31.66 20.99
N ASN A 528 -15.18 -30.37 21.29
CA ASN A 528 -13.96 -29.79 21.86
C ASN A 528 -13.57 -30.42 23.19
N GLN A 529 -14.54 -30.71 24.07
CA GLN A 529 -14.26 -31.41 25.33
C GLN A 529 -13.85 -32.88 25.12
N ILE A 530 -14.29 -33.51 24.03
CA ILE A 530 -13.87 -34.88 23.67
C ILE A 530 -12.46 -34.86 23.07
N ARG A 531 -12.13 -33.82 22.30
CA ARG A 531 -10.88 -33.69 21.55
C ARG A 531 -9.62 -33.76 22.41
N GLN A 532 -9.67 -33.30 23.66
CA GLN A 532 -8.53 -33.46 24.58
C GLN A 532 -8.12 -34.94 24.74
N PHE A 533 -9.08 -35.87 24.65
CA PHE A 533 -8.82 -37.31 24.75
C PHE A 533 -8.35 -37.91 23.42
N THR A 534 -8.77 -37.36 22.29
CA THR A 534 -8.26 -37.78 20.97
C THR A 534 -6.83 -37.31 20.78
N GLU A 535 -6.48 -36.13 21.29
CA GLU A 535 -5.13 -35.58 21.24
C GLU A 535 -4.21 -36.16 22.32
N ASN A 536 -4.75 -36.69 23.42
CA ASN A 536 -3.97 -37.39 24.44
C ASN A 536 -4.70 -38.64 24.98
N PRO A 537 -4.63 -39.78 24.25
CA PRO A 537 -5.30 -41.02 24.66
C PRO A 537 -4.93 -41.51 26.06
N LYS A 538 -3.73 -41.19 26.56
CA LYS A 538 -3.27 -41.54 27.93
C LYS A 538 -4.14 -40.94 29.03
N LEU A 539 -4.90 -39.88 28.75
CA LEU A 539 -5.86 -39.34 29.71
C LEU A 539 -6.98 -40.34 30.02
N ILE A 540 -7.37 -41.17 29.05
CA ILE A 540 -8.38 -42.21 29.25
C ILE A 540 -7.82 -43.31 30.14
N GLU A 541 -6.57 -43.74 29.92
CA GLU A 541 -5.89 -44.74 30.75
C GLU A 541 -5.81 -44.28 32.22
N LYS A 542 -5.47 -43.00 32.43
CA LYS A 542 -5.40 -42.40 33.78
C LYS A 542 -6.77 -42.30 34.45
N MET A 543 -7.80 -41.95 33.69
CA MET A 543 -9.16 -41.76 34.20
C MET A 543 -9.92 -43.08 34.40
N GLY A 544 -9.56 -44.12 33.64
CA GLY A 544 -10.26 -45.40 33.56
C GLY A 544 -11.46 -45.38 32.60
N THR A 545 -11.64 -46.46 31.84
CA THR A 545 -12.67 -46.60 30.79
C THR A 545 -14.09 -46.32 31.30
N SER A 546 -14.46 -46.85 32.46
CA SER A 546 -15.81 -46.64 33.03
C SER A 546 -16.09 -45.20 33.45
N THR A 547 -15.06 -44.45 33.82
CA THR A 547 -15.17 -43.02 34.13
C THR A 547 -15.24 -42.20 32.83
N TYR A 548 -14.46 -42.58 31.82
CA TYR A 548 -14.54 -41.98 30.49
C TYR A 548 -15.93 -42.14 29.85
N GLU A 549 -16.51 -43.34 29.90
CA GLU A 549 -17.85 -43.59 29.37
C GLU A 549 -18.92 -42.75 30.08
N ARG A 550 -18.85 -42.64 31.41
CA ARG A 550 -19.73 -41.76 32.19
C ARG A 550 -19.55 -40.29 31.82
N PHE A 551 -18.30 -39.86 31.60
CA PHE A 551 -18.01 -38.52 31.12
C PHE A 551 -18.66 -38.23 29.76
N ILE A 552 -18.55 -39.15 28.80
CA ILE A 552 -19.20 -38.99 27.48
C ILE A 552 -20.72 -38.95 27.61
N GLN A 553 -21.32 -39.82 28.43
CA GLN A 553 -22.77 -39.80 28.67
C GLN A 553 -23.24 -38.49 29.29
N GLN A 554 -22.53 -38.00 30.32
CA GLN A 554 -22.81 -36.72 30.96
C GLN A 554 -22.69 -35.57 29.97
N LEU A 555 -21.61 -35.54 29.19
CA LEU A 555 -21.36 -34.51 28.18
C LEU A 555 -22.48 -34.41 27.15
N PHE A 556 -22.97 -35.56 26.67
CA PHE A 556 -24.08 -35.62 25.72
C PHE A 556 -25.37 -35.08 26.35
N SER A 557 -25.62 -35.42 27.62
CA SER A 557 -26.77 -34.90 28.37
C SER A 557 -26.69 -33.38 28.56
N GLU A 558 -25.55 -32.86 29.00
CA GLU A 558 -25.35 -31.42 29.29
C GLU A 558 -25.45 -30.55 28.03
N ASN A 559 -25.06 -31.08 26.87
CA ASN A 559 -25.14 -30.37 25.60
C ASN A 559 -26.44 -30.65 24.82
N ASN A 560 -27.41 -31.35 25.43
CA ASN A 560 -28.69 -31.74 24.82
C ASN A 560 -28.52 -32.44 23.45
N ILE A 561 -27.55 -33.35 23.37
CA ILE A 561 -27.32 -34.14 22.15
C ILE A 561 -28.42 -35.21 22.05
N PRO A 562 -29.23 -35.23 20.97
CA PRO A 562 -30.33 -36.16 20.84
C PRO A 562 -29.84 -37.61 20.63
N GLU A 563 -30.70 -38.58 20.92
CA GLU A 563 -30.42 -40.02 20.67
C GLU A 563 -30.15 -40.32 19.19
N THR A 564 -30.80 -39.58 18.29
CA THR A 564 -30.49 -39.56 16.86
C THR A 564 -30.04 -38.16 16.47
N LEU A 565 -28.76 -38.03 16.14
CA LEU A 565 -28.14 -36.79 15.68
C LEU A 565 -28.43 -36.57 14.19
N CYS A 566 -29.18 -35.53 13.86
CA CYS A 566 -29.28 -35.02 12.50
C CYS A 566 -28.44 -33.74 12.38
N SER A 567 -27.57 -33.67 11.38
CA SER A 567 -26.79 -32.47 11.09
C SER A 567 -27.41 -31.72 9.92
N SER A 568 -27.35 -30.38 9.93
CA SER A 568 -27.75 -29.61 8.75
C SER A 568 -26.82 -29.83 7.56
N LEU A 569 -25.67 -30.50 7.75
CA LEU A 569 -24.82 -30.98 6.66
C LEU A 569 -25.45 -32.13 5.88
N TRP A 570 -26.23 -32.99 6.57
CA TRP A 570 -26.92 -34.14 5.99
C TRP A 570 -28.31 -34.28 6.63
N PRO A 571 -29.28 -33.42 6.27
CA PRO A 571 -30.61 -33.44 6.87
C PRO A 571 -31.33 -34.80 6.75
N GLU A 572 -30.96 -35.58 5.74
CA GLU A 572 -31.52 -36.91 5.44
C GLU A 572 -30.88 -38.06 6.24
N LYS A 573 -29.80 -37.80 7.01
CA LYS A 573 -29.07 -38.82 7.77
C LYS A 573 -29.14 -38.60 9.27
N GLY A 574 -29.67 -39.59 9.97
CA GLY A 574 -29.61 -39.70 11.42
C GLY A 574 -28.45 -40.58 11.87
N PHE A 575 -27.63 -40.08 12.79
CA PHE A 575 -26.57 -40.84 13.44
C PHE A 575 -27.00 -41.20 14.86
N ASN A 576 -27.19 -42.49 15.14
CA ASN A 576 -27.50 -42.94 16.49
C ASN A 576 -26.33 -42.65 17.43
N LYS A 577 -26.63 -42.22 18.65
CA LYS A 577 -25.67 -41.91 19.72
C LYS A 577 -24.60 -42.99 19.94
N ASP A 578 -24.98 -44.27 19.97
CA ASP A 578 -24.03 -45.38 20.13
C ASP A 578 -23.04 -45.46 18.96
N SER A 579 -23.50 -45.14 17.73
CA SER A 579 -22.61 -45.05 16.57
C SER A 579 -21.61 -43.91 16.73
N VAL A 580 -22.06 -42.76 17.23
CA VAL A 580 -21.17 -41.61 17.47
C VAL A 580 -20.10 -41.94 18.52
N ILE A 581 -20.49 -42.61 19.62
CA ILE A 581 -19.55 -43.06 20.66
C ILE A 581 -18.53 -44.06 20.11
N LYS A 582 -18.97 -45.01 19.26
CA LYS A 582 -18.07 -45.93 18.55
C LYS A 582 -17.10 -45.17 17.65
N SER A 583 -17.56 -44.18 16.89
CA SER A 583 -16.69 -43.35 16.05
C SER A 583 -15.68 -42.55 16.85
N ILE A 584 -16.03 -42.07 18.05
CA ILE A 584 -15.08 -41.38 18.94
C ILE A 584 -13.95 -42.34 19.35
N SER A 585 -14.32 -43.55 19.76
CA SER A 585 -13.35 -44.59 20.14
C SER A 585 -12.46 -44.98 18.97
N TYR A 586 -13.05 -45.12 17.77
CA TYR A 586 -12.31 -45.34 16.52
C TYR A 586 -11.29 -44.22 16.28
N PHE A 587 -11.69 -42.95 16.36
CA PHE A 587 -10.79 -41.82 16.15
C PHE A 587 -9.63 -41.77 17.14
N ILE A 588 -9.87 -42.07 18.41
CA ILE A 588 -8.82 -42.18 19.43
C ILE A 588 -7.80 -43.27 19.03
N SER A 589 -8.28 -44.42 18.57
CA SER A 589 -7.41 -45.53 18.18
C SER A 589 -6.54 -45.23 16.96
N LEU A 590 -7.00 -44.35 16.05
CA LEU A 590 -6.25 -44.00 14.84
C LEU A 590 -4.91 -43.33 15.13
N LYS A 591 -4.78 -42.61 16.26
CA LYS A 591 -3.57 -41.81 16.54
C LYS A 591 -2.31 -42.68 16.55
N ASP A 592 -2.38 -43.82 17.22
CA ASP A 592 -1.25 -44.73 17.39
C ASP A 592 -1.21 -45.80 16.27
N GLN A 593 -2.36 -46.15 15.70
CA GLN A 593 -2.46 -47.25 14.72
C GLN A 593 -2.32 -46.81 13.26
N GLN A 594 -2.88 -45.63 12.90
CA GLN A 594 -2.94 -45.13 11.53
C GLN A 594 -2.78 -43.58 11.50
N PRO A 595 -1.56 -43.05 11.68
CA PRO A 595 -1.34 -41.59 11.79
C PRO A 595 -1.86 -40.77 10.59
N ILE A 596 -1.81 -41.33 9.38
CA ILE A 596 -2.35 -40.71 8.16
C ILE A 596 -3.87 -40.53 8.28
N ALA A 597 -4.59 -41.58 8.71
CA ALA A 597 -6.03 -41.54 8.91
C ALA A 597 -6.41 -40.60 10.06
N PHE A 598 -5.63 -40.59 11.16
CA PHE A 598 -5.82 -39.65 12.25
C PHE A 598 -5.68 -38.19 11.80
N ASN A 599 -4.65 -37.88 11.01
CA ASN A 599 -4.44 -36.52 10.49
C ASN A 599 -5.55 -36.09 9.52
N LEU A 600 -6.02 -37.00 8.66
CA LEU A 600 -7.19 -36.73 7.81
C LEU A 600 -8.45 -36.51 8.64
N ALA A 601 -8.71 -37.34 9.65
CA ALA A 601 -9.85 -37.21 10.54
C ALA A 601 -9.85 -35.87 11.27
N LYS A 602 -8.69 -35.49 11.85
CA LYS A 602 -8.48 -34.20 12.50
C LYS A 602 -8.81 -33.05 11.56
N ARG A 603 -8.22 -33.04 10.36
CA ARG A 603 -8.46 -32.03 9.31
C ARG A 603 -9.95 -31.91 8.96
N LEU A 604 -10.65 -33.02 8.75
CA LEU A 604 -12.07 -33.00 8.38
C LEU A 604 -12.96 -32.47 9.51
N THR A 605 -12.68 -32.83 10.77
CA THR A 605 -13.42 -32.29 11.92
C THR A 605 -13.11 -30.81 12.16
N ASP A 606 -11.86 -30.38 11.92
CA ASP A 606 -11.49 -28.95 11.97
C ASP A 606 -12.22 -28.15 10.90
N LEU A 607 -12.26 -28.65 9.66
CA LEU A 607 -12.99 -28.04 8.56
C LEU A 607 -14.50 -27.90 8.87
N ALA A 608 -15.11 -28.93 9.47
CA ALA A 608 -16.50 -28.88 9.91
C ALA A 608 -16.75 -27.80 10.98
N GLN A 609 -15.84 -27.66 11.95
CA GLN A 609 -15.93 -26.59 12.96
C GLN A 609 -15.77 -25.20 12.33
N LEU A 610 -14.85 -25.02 11.39
CA LEU A 610 -14.65 -23.77 10.68
C LEU A 610 -15.90 -23.35 9.88
N TYR A 611 -16.53 -24.28 9.16
CA TYR A 611 -17.81 -23.99 8.47
C TYR A 611 -18.95 -23.66 9.44
N CYS A 612 -19.03 -24.34 10.58
CA CYS A 612 -20.01 -24.04 11.61
C CYS A 612 -19.81 -22.62 12.15
N GLU A 613 -18.58 -22.24 12.47
CA GLU A 613 -18.26 -20.90 12.95
C GLU A 613 -18.50 -19.84 11.88
N TYR A 614 -18.07 -20.08 10.64
CA TYR A 614 -18.34 -19.19 9.52
C TYR A 614 -19.84 -18.98 9.29
N SER A 615 -20.63 -20.06 9.36
CA SER A 615 -22.09 -19.99 9.27
C SER A 615 -22.71 -19.16 10.40
N LYS A 616 -22.18 -19.22 11.63
CA LYS A 616 -22.67 -18.38 12.73
C LYS A 616 -22.33 -16.90 12.51
N VAL A 617 -21.09 -16.60 12.12
CA VAL A 617 -20.61 -15.22 11.94
C VAL A 617 -21.31 -14.56 10.75
N ILE A 618 -21.48 -15.26 9.63
CA ILE A 618 -22.16 -14.68 8.47
C ILE A 618 -23.64 -14.37 8.78
N ASN A 619 -24.27 -15.17 9.66
CA ASN A 619 -25.65 -15.00 10.10
C ASN A 619 -25.83 -14.11 11.36
N SER A 620 -24.77 -13.52 11.93
CA SER A 620 -24.86 -12.68 13.13
C SER A 620 -25.52 -11.30 12.90
N GLY A 621 -25.92 -11.01 11.66
CA GLY A 621 -26.74 -9.85 11.26
C GLY A 621 -26.03 -8.50 11.26
N TYR A 622 -26.74 -7.45 10.81
CA TYR A 622 -26.22 -6.09 10.67
C TYR A 622 -25.69 -5.49 11.97
N GLY A 623 -26.37 -5.73 13.10
CA GLY A 623 -26.01 -5.13 14.39
C GLY A 623 -24.59 -5.48 14.83
N THR A 624 -24.18 -6.74 14.65
CA THR A 624 -22.81 -7.19 14.98
C THR A 624 -21.77 -6.78 13.94
N ALA A 625 -22.17 -6.35 12.75
CA ALA A 625 -21.28 -5.79 11.74
C ALA A 625 -21.00 -4.28 11.95
N THR A 626 -21.85 -3.57 12.70
CA THR A 626 -21.86 -2.10 12.74
C THR A 626 -21.87 -1.51 14.16
N ILE A 627 -23.02 -1.55 14.83
CA ILE A 627 -23.27 -0.85 16.11
C ILE A 627 -22.65 -1.63 17.28
N PHE A 628 -22.75 -2.96 17.25
CA PHE A 628 -22.28 -3.87 18.27
C PHE A 628 -21.08 -4.69 17.79
N ASP A 629 -20.25 -4.10 16.92
CA ASP A 629 -19.08 -4.77 16.36
C ASP A 629 -17.90 -4.81 17.35
N TYR A 630 -18.17 -5.38 18.54
CA TYR A 630 -17.21 -5.51 19.62
C TYR A 630 -16.09 -6.50 19.33
N ARG A 631 -16.25 -7.33 18.28
CA ARG A 631 -15.33 -8.43 17.95
C ARG A 631 -14.78 -8.37 16.53
N CYS A 632 -15.19 -7.35 15.77
CA CYS A 632 -14.80 -7.12 14.40
C CYS A 632 -15.22 -8.24 13.44
N ARG A 633 -16.53 -8.38 13.21
CA ARG A 633 -17.15 -9.44 12.39
C ARG A 633 -16.44 -9.68 11.05
N GLU A 634 -16.04 -8.61 10.35
CA GLU A 634 -15.38 -8.72 9.05
C GLU A 634 -13.96 -9.34 9.13
N LEU A 635 -13.23 -9.16 10.25
CA LEU A 635 -11.97 -9.91 10.46
C LEU A 635 -12.23 -11.40 10.64
N TRP A 636 -13.31 -11.75 11.34
CA TRP A 636 -13.69 -13.13 11.54
C TRP A 636 -14.06 -13.81 10.24
N LEU A 637 -14.94 -13.19 9.44
CA LEU A 637 -15.31 -13.72 8.13
C LEU A 637 -14.07 -13.92 7.26
N SER A 638 -13.27 -12.86 7.10
CA SER A 638 -12.09 -12.95 6.24
C SER A 638 -11.07 -13.98 6.72
N SER A 639 -10.86 -14.15 8.03
CA SER A 639 -9.94 -15.15 8.57
C SER A 639 -10.48 -16.58 8.44
N LEU A 640 -11.77 -16.78 8.72
CA LEU A 640 -12.42 -18.09 8.59
C LEU A 640 -12.41 -18.59 7.15
N GLU A 641 -12.64 -17.71 6.17
CA GLU A 641 -12.50 -18.04 4.75
C GLU A 641 -11.09 -18.52 4.43
N ASN A 642 -10.05 -17.79 4.87
CA ASN A 642 -8.67 -18.22 4.67
C ASN A 642 -8.42 -19.59 5.30
N LEU A 643 -8.87 -19.83 6.54
CA LEU A 643 -8.72 -21.12 7.21
C LEU A 643 -9.45 -22.25 6.48
N ILE A 644 -10.69 -22.04 6.01
CA ILE A 644 -11.43 -23.02 5.21
C ILE A 644 -10.62 -23.41 3.97
N ILE A 645 -10.12 -22.40 3.23
CA ILE A 645 -9.33 -22.62 2.02
C ILE A 645 -8.05 -23.40 2.30
N LEU A 646 -7.35 -23.09 3.40
CA LEU A 646 -6.17 -23.83 3.84
C LEU A 646 -6.48 -25.32 4.15
N PHE A 647 -7.64 -25.59 4.74
CA PHE A 647 -8.06 -26.94 5.14
C PHE A 647 -8.67 -27.77 4.00
N ILE A 648 -9.05 -27.15 2.87
CA ILE A 648 -9.40 -27.84 1.62
C ILE A 648 -8.23 -27.95 0.64
N ASP A 649 -7.01 -27.59 1.05
CA ASP A 649 -5.80 -27.63 0.21
C ASP A 649 -5.88 -26.68 -1.01
N GLY A 650 -6.56 -25.54 -0.85
CA GLY A 650 -6.66 -24.49 -1.84
C GLY A 650 -5.55 -23.42 -1.72
N LEU A 651 -5.26 -22.72 -2.81
CA LEU A 651 -4.38 -21.57 -2.78
C LEU A 651 -5.13 -20.34 -2.27
N SER A 652 -4.73 -19.83 -1.10
CA SER A 652 -5.23 -18.55 -0.62
C SER A 652 -4.43 -17.38 -1.21
N TYR A 653 -5.14 -16.45 -1.83
CA TYR A 653 -4.64 -15.13 -2.19
C TYR A 653 -5.56 -14.05 -1.60
N GLY A 654 -4.97 -13.00 -1.03
CA GLY A 654 -5.75 -11.85 -0.60
C GLY A 654 -5.06 -10.51 -0.75
N SER A 655 -5.85 -9.46 -0.91
CA SER A 655 -5.35 -8.08 -1.03
C SER A 655 -6.27 -7.07 -0.33
N CYS A 656 -5.69 -5.94 0.05
CA CYS A 656 -6.44 -4.68 0.18
C CYS A 656 -5.90 -3.73 -0.91
N VAL A 657 -6.32 -2.45 -0.93
CA VAL A 657 -5.84 -1.49 -1.95
C VAL A 657 -4.30 -1.54 -2.10
N SER A 658 -3.58 -1.54 -0.98
CA SER A 658 -2.11 -1.53 -0.87
C SER A 658 -1.46 -2.88 -0.48
N GLY A 659 -2.25 -3.88 -0.09
CA GLY A 659 -1.75 -5.17 0.42
C GLY A 659 -1.02 -5.13 1.78
N LYS A 660 -0.91 -3.96 2.43
CA LYS A 660 -0.09 -3.77 3.64
C LYS A 660 -0.84 -3.31 4.88
N ASP A 661 -2.09 -2.85 4.73
CA ASP A 661 -2.89 -2.30 5.83
C ASP A 661 -3.90 -3.35 6.31
N ARG A 662 -5.11 -3.33 5.76
CA ARG A 662 -6.20 -4.27 6.08
C ARG A 662 -5.79 -5.74 5.93
N LYS A 663 -5.04 -6.07 4.88
CA LYS A 663 -4.53 -7.43 4.65
C LYS A 663 -3.51 -7.87 5.71
N ALA A 664 -2.73 -6.94 6.27
CA ALA A 664 -1.85 -7.27 7.40
C ALA A 664 -2.64 -7.63 8.66
N LEU A 665 -3.72 -6.90 8.95
CA LEU A 665 -4.58 -7.18 10.11
C LEU A 665 -5.30 -8.53 9.97
N GLU A 666 -5.77 -8.87 8.76
CA GLU A 666 -6.32 -10.19 8.49
C GLU A 666 -5.27 -11.29 8.71
N ILE A 667 -4.04 -11.12 8.18
CA ILE A 667 -2.96 -12.10 8.40
C ILE A 667 -2.69 -12.29 9.88
N ILE A 668 -2.53 -11.21 10.66
CA ILE A 668 -2.32 -11.26 12.12
C ILE A 668 -3.48 -12.00 12.80
N HIS A 669 -4.72 -11.74 12.40
CA HIS A 669 -5.89 -12.35 13.00
C HIS A 669 -5.97 -13.86 12.68
N THR A 670 -5.73 -14.25 11.42
CA THR A 670 -5.67 -15.65 10.99
C THR A 670 -4.50 -16.40 11.66
N ASP A 671 -3.33 -15.77 11.80
CA ASP A 671 -2.18 -16.32 12.52
C ASP A 671 -2.54 -16.59 13.99
N ALA A 672 -3.21 -15.63 14.62
CA ALA A 672 -3.65 -15.78 16.00
C ALA A 672 -4.65 -16.94 16.14
N MET A 673 -5.53 -17.17 15.16
CA MET A 673 -6.46 -18.31 15.19
C MET A 673 -5.72 -19.65 15.07
N LEU A 674 -4.70 -19.73 14.21
CA LEU A 674 -3.85 -20.92 14.05
C LEU A 674 -3.06 -21.22 15.32
N ILE A 675 -2.45 -20.20 15.92
CA ILE A 675 -1.71 -20.33 17.18
C ILE A 675 -2.67 -20.72 18.31
N TYR A 676 -3.85 -20.08 18.38
CA TYR A 676 -4.87 -20.43 19.37
C TYR A 676 -5.27 -21.90 19.25
N HIS A 677 -5.55 -22.38 18.03
CA HIS A 677 -5.89 -23.78 17.79
C HIS A 677 -4.77 -24.74 18.20
N GLU A 678 -3.53 -24.39 17.89
CA GLU A 678 -2.37 -25.18 18.29
C GLU A 678 -2.17 -25.23 19.81
N ILE A 679 -2.49 -24.14 20.51
CA ILE A 679 -2.33 -24.03 21.97
C ILE A 679 -3.45 -24.75 22.71
N TYR A 680 -4.70 -24.45 22.35
CA TYR A 680 -5.87 -24.84 23.12
C TYR A 680 -6.58 -26.07 22.52
N GLY A 681 -6.11 -26.59 21.40
CA GLY A 681 -6.71 -27.73 20.68
C GLY A 681 -8.07 -27.41 20.05
N VAL A 682 -8.51 -26.16 20.07
CA VAL A 682 -9.84 -25.73 19.63
C VAL A 682 -9.74 -24.41 18.90
N TRP A 683 -10.61 -24.17 17.92
CA TRP A 683 -10.69 -22.86 17.27
C TRP A 683 -11.29 -21.83 18.23
N PRO A 684 -10.80 -20.58 18.23
CA PRO A 684 -11.47 -19.50 18.94
C PRO A 684 -12.83 -19.24 18.27
N SER A 685 -13.81 -18.75 19.03
CA SER A 685 -15.16 -18.46 18.52
C SER A 685 -15.51 -16.98 18.65
N PHE A 686 -16.23 -16.48 17.66
CA PHE A 686 -16.88 -15.17 17.68
C PHE A 686 -17.82 -15.02 18.88
N SER A 687 -18.31 -16.12 19.46
CA SER A 687 -19.19 -16.14 20.63
C SER A 687 -18.51 -16.60 21.93
N ASP A 688 -17.17 -16.63 21.98
CA ASP A 688 -16.41 -16.96 23.19
C ASP A 688 -16.81 -16.11 24.39
N ASN A 689 -16.73 -16.65 25.61
CA ASN A 689 -16.89 -15.85 26.81
C ASN A 689 -15.66 -14.94 27.03
N ARG A 690 -15.71 -14.10 28.07
CA ARG A 690 -14.63 -13.13 28.37
C ARG A 690 -13.26 -13.78 28.60
N GLU A 691 -13.22 -14.91 29.30
CA GLU A 691 -11.97 -15.59 29.65
C GLU A 691 -11.33 -16.22 28.42
N THR A 692 -12.09 -17.01 27.67
CA THR A 692 -11.65 -17.64 26.42
C THR A 692 -11.22 -16.60 25.38
N ARG A 693 -11.95 -15.49 25.29
CA ARG A 693 -11.64 -14.36 24.42
C ARG A 693 -10.33 -13.65 24.81
N ALA A 694 -10.05 -13.47 26.11
CA ALA A 694 -8.82 -12.84 26.58
C ALA A 694 -7.55 -13.59 26.13
N HIS A 695 -7.62 -14.91 26.01
CA HIS A 695 -6.52 -15.70 25.44
C HIS A 695 -6.26 -15.36 23.97
N PHE A 696 -7.31 -15.20 23.17
CA PHE A 696 -7.18 -14.82 21.76
C PHE A 696 -6.71 -13.37 21.60
N GLU A 697 -7.27 -12.43 22.37
CA GLU A 697 -6.85 -11.03 22.39
C GLU A 697 -5.35 -10.89 22.67
N ARG A 698 -4.85 -11.64 23.66
CA ARG A 698 -3.43 -11.66 23.99
C ARG A 698 -2.58 -12.06 22.78
N ILE A 699 -2.88 -13.19 22.14
CA ILE A 699 -2.12 -13.67 20.97
C ILE A 699 -2.13 -12.63 19.84
N VAL A 700 -3.29 -12.05 19.52
CA VAL A 700 -3.39 -11.01 18.49
C VAL A 700 -2.50 -9.81 18.86
N SER A 701 -2.58 -9.33 20.11
CA SER A 701 -1.79 -8.19 20.56
C SER A 701 -0.28 -8.48 20.57
N ASP A 702 0.13 -9.71 20.91
CA ASP A 702 1.52 -10.14 20.88
C ASP A 702 2.07 -10.15 19.45
N LEU A 703 1.34 -10.73 18.51
CA LEU A 703 1.70 -10.70 17.08
C LEU A 703 1.78 -9.28 16.54
N TYR A 704 0.84 -8.41 16.91
CA TYR A 704 0.79 -7.02 16.47
C TYR A 704 2.04 -6.24 16.91
N VAL A 705 2.43 -6.36 18.18
CA VAL A 705 3.59 -5.64 18.73
C VAL A 705 4.94 -6.28 18.39
N THR A 706 4.96 -7.35 17.59
CA THR A 706 6.22 -7.78 16.93
C THR A 706 6.65 -6.82 15.84
N TRP A 707 5.74 -5.96 15.35
CA TRP A 707 5.96 -5.07 14.21
C TRP A 707 6.29 -5.79 12.89
N HIS A 708 6.05 -7.11 12.79
CA HIS A 708 6.33 -7.87 11.57
C HIS A 708 5.61 -7.26 10.35
N ALA A 709 4.29 -7.05 10.47
CA ALA A 709 3.49 -6.45 9.44
C ALA A 709 3.84 -4.97 9.15
N HIS A 710 4.23 -4.22 10.18
CA HIS A 710 4.66 -2.81 10.05
C HIS A 710 5.96 -2.72 9.27
N VAL A 711 6.95 -3.56 9.56
CA VAL A 711 8.19 -3.64 8.78
C VAL A 711 7.92 -4.09 7.36
N HIS A 712 7.04 -5.09 7.17
CA HIS A 712 6.57 -5.48 5.84
C HIS A 712 6.00 -4.27 5.08
N ALA A 713 5.15 -3.45 5.71
CA ALA A 713 4.60 -2.23 5.13
C ALA A 713 5.69 -1.20 4.82
N GLY A 714 6.64 -0.99 5.74
CA GLY A 714 7.74 -0.05 5.57
C GLY A 714 8.68 -0.40 4.42
N ARG A 715 8.87 -1.68 4.06
CA ARG A 715 9.66 -2.04 2.86
C ARG A 715 9.06 -1.58 1.53
N ASN A 716 7.83 -1.03 1.54
CA ASN A 716 7.23 -0.39 0.39
C ASN A 716 7.54 1.13 0.30
N ALA A 717 8.09 1.70 1.38
CA ALA A 717 8.44 3.10 1.56
C ALA A 717 9.26 3.19 2.86
N ASP A 718 10.58 3.03 2.78
CA ASP A 718 11.40 2.90 4.00
C ASP A 718 11.22 4.13 4.90
N GLY A 719 11.05 3.88 6.21
CA GLY A 719 10.63 4.90 7.18
C GLY A 719 9.12 5.11 7.32
N ALA A 720 8.31 4.30 6.63
CA ALA A 720 6.85 4.25 6.78
C ALA A 720 6.38 2.91 7.38
N GLN A 721 7.09 2.40 8.41
CA GLN A 721 6.72 1.18 9.11
C GLN A 721 5.48 1.40 9.97
N GLY A 722 4.29 1.27 9.40
CA GLY A 722 3.04 1.47 10.13
C GLY A 722 1.87 0.77 9.46
N ILE A 723 0.78 0.61 10.20
CA ILE A 723 -0.51 0.17 9.68
C ILE A 723 -1.46 1.37 9.67
N LYS A 724 -2.14 1.60 8.56
CA LYS A 724 -3.07 2.71 8.45
C LYS A 724 -4.35 2.49 9.26
N THR A 725 -4.76 3.50 10.02
CA THR A 725 -6.00 3.57 10.81
C THR A 725 -6.37 2.28 11.57
N PRO A 726 -5.46 1.65 12.33
CA PRO A 726 -5.71 0.34 12.95
C PRO A 726 -6.86 0.39 13.96
N ALA A 727 -7.06 1.54 14.62
CA ALA A 727 -8.18 1.77 15.54
C ALA A 727 -9.57 1.68 14.88
N ASN A 728 -9.66 1.81 13.56
CA ASN A 728 -10.92 1.66 12.81
C ASN A 728 -11.21 0.21 12.41
N TYR A 729 -10.22 -0.67 12.57
CA TYR A 729 -10.21 -2.04 12.04
C TYR A 729 -10.12 -3.09 13.15
N LEU A 730 -9.57 -2.72 14.30
CA LEU A 730 -9.44 -3.62 15.43
C LEU A 730 -10.60 -3.42 16.42
N PRO A 731 -11.08 -4.49 17.04
CA PRO A 731 -12.03 -4.36 18.14
C PRO A 731 -11.38 -3.72 19.37
N LYS A 732 -12.20 -3.09 20.20
CA LYS A 732 -11.75 -2.27 21.34
C LYS A 732 -10.86 -3.05 22.32
N ASP A 733 -11.23 -4.29 22.61
CA ASP A 733 -10.52 -5.19 23.50
C ASP A 733 -9.06 -5.42 23.06
N ILE A 734 -8.85 -5.69 21.77
CA ILE A 734 -7.53 -5.83 21.15
C ILE A 734 -6.77 -4.51 21.13
N ILE A 735 -7.45 -3.38 20.85
CA ILE A 735 -6.86 -2.03 20.91
C ILE A 735 -6.30 -1.75 22.31
N ASP A 736 -7.08 -2.05 23.34
CA ASP A 736 -6.70 -1.80 24.73
C ASP A 736 -5.53 -2.71 25.14
N ALA A 737 -5.52 -3.99 24.70
CA ALA A 737 -4.40 -4.91 24.90
C ALA A 737 -3.10 -4.44 24.21
N ILE A 738 -3.18 -3.94 22.98
CA ILE A 738 -2.02 -3.38 22.26
C ILE A 738 -1.49 -2.13 22.98
N LYS A 739 -2.36 -1.21 23.39
CA LYS A 739 -1.97 0.01 24.13
C LYS A 739 -1.32 -0.31 25.47
N LEU A 740 -1.75 -1.39 26.13
CA LEU A 740 -1.13 -1.84 27.38
C LEU A 740 0.31 -2.34 27.14
N LYS A 741 0.57 -3.01 26.02
CA LYS A 741 1.89 -3.59 25.69
C LYS A 741 2.89 -2.59 25.09
N ALA A 742 2.43 -1.71 24.20
CA ALA A 742 3.30 -0.83 23.40
C ALA A 742 3.08 0.67 23.65
N GLY A 743 2.21 1.03 24.60
CA GLY A 743 1.93 2.40 25.00
C GLY A 743 0.70 3.02 24.34
N LYS A 744 0.12 4.03 25.00
CA LYS A 744 -1.18 4.62 24.63
C LYS A 744 -1.24 5.23 23.23
N GLN A 745 -0.11 5.71 22.71
CA GLN A 745 -0.02 6.41 21.41
C GLN A 745 0.34 5.48 20.25
N VAL A 746 0.61 4.19 20.48
CA VAL A 746 1.14 3.27 19.46
C VAL A 746 0.30 3.25 18.17
N LEU A 747 -1.02 3.18 18.28
CA LEU A 747 -1.91 3.15 17.11
C LEU A 747 -1.94 4.48 16.33
N ALA A 748 -1.69 5.60 17.00
CA ALA A 748 -1.59 6.92 16.36
C ALA A 748 -0.23 7.11 15.67
N ILE A 749 0.83 6.58 16.28
CA ILE A 749 2.15 6.46 15.66
C ILE A 749 2.04 5.62 14.38
N ASP A 750 1.40 4.44 14.46
CA ASP A 750 1.23 3.53 13.32
C ASP A 750 0.55 4.20 12.14
N ASP A 751 -0.57 4.88 12.38
CA ASP A 751 -1.30 5.58 11.33
C ASP A 751 -0.47 6.73 10.71
N ARG A 752 0.26 7.46 11.55
CA ARG A 752 1.15 8.54 11.10
C ARG A 752 2.28 8.01 10.22
N LEU A 753 2.98 6.97 10.68
CA LEU A 753 4.06 6.34 9.95
C LEU A 753 3.56 5.73 8.63
N ALA A 754 2.44 5.00 8.65
CA ALA A 754 1.83 4.45 7.45
C ALA A 754 1.49 5.54 6.42
N THR A 755 1.03 6.70 6.89
CA THR A 755 0.64 7.84 6.03
C THR A 755 1.83 8.54 5.38
N ASN A 756 3.01 8.53 6.01
CA ASN A 756 4.24 9.11 5.47
C ASN A 756 4.78 8.37 4.23
N ASN A 757 4.16 7.24 3.86
CA ASN A 757 4.52 6.49 2.67
C ASN A 757 4.27 7.26 1.37
N GLU A 758 3.37 8.25 1.34
CA GLU A 758 3.15 9.11 0.16
C GLU A 758 3.68 10.50 0.48
N VAL A 759 4.57 11.04 -0.36
CA VAL A 759 5.21 12.36 -0.10
C VAL A 759 4.15 13.46 0.10
N ARG A 760 3.11 13.48 -0.74
CA ARG A 760 1.98 14.42 -0.63
C ARG A 760 1.16 14.30 0.68
N ARG A 761 1.33 13.22 1.43
CA ARG A 761 0.62 12.97 2.70
C ARG A 761 1.48 13.20 3.93
N ILE A 762 2.77 13.55 3.76
CA ILE A 762 3.61 14.01 4.86
C ILE A 762 2.96 15.28 5.43
N ALA A 763 2.51 15.21 6.67
CA ALA A 763 1.72 16.28 7.27
C ALA A 763 2.51 17.58 7.35
N GLY A 764 1.93 18.68 6.85
CA GLY A 764 2.53 20.01 6.87
C GLY A 764 3.42 20.33 5.66
N ILE A 765 3.70 19.37 4.76
CA ILE A 765 4.65 19.59 3.64
C ILE A 765 4.33 20.84 2.81
N THR A 766 3.07 21.05 2.43
CA THR A 766 2.65 22.19 1.59
C THR A 766 2.86 23.54 2.26
N SER A 767 2.84 23.61 3.60
CA SER A 767 3.11 24.85 4.33
C SER A 767 4.58 25.27 4.31
N TYR A 768 5.48 24.35 3.98
CA TYR A 768 6.93 24.58 3.90
C TYR A 768 7.45 24.77 2.48
N ILE A 769 6.65 24.47 1.46
CA ILE A 769 7.03 24.68 0.05
C ILE A 769 7.02 26.18 -0.25
N LYS A 770 8.13 26.66 -0.81
CA LYS A 770 8.41 28.06 -1.13
C LYS A 770 9.18 28.09 -2.45
N PRO A 771 8.51 28.25 -3.61
CA PRO A 771 9.19 28.36 -4.90
C PRO A 771 10.24 29.50 -4.90
N GLY A 772 11.40 29.27 -5.50
CA GLY A 772 12.56 30.15 -5.50
C GLY A 772 13.43 30.11 -4.22
N TYR A 773 13.05 29.33 -3.21
CA TYR A 773 13.76 29.29 -1.93
C TYR A 773 15.11 28.57 -2.01
N ALA A 774 15.27 27.55 -2.87
CA ALA A 774 16.53 26.85 -3.01
C ALA A 774 17.63 27.78 -3.55
N HIS A 775 17.28 28.64 -4.52
CA HIS A 775 18.18 29.70 -5.01
C HIS A 775 18.56 30.70 -3.90
N CYS A 776 17.64 31.02 -3.00
CA CYS A 776 17.93 31.89 -1.84
C CYS A 776 18.96 31.26 -0.89
N VAL A 777 18.82 29.96 -0.62
CA VAL A 777 19.78 29.21 0.20
C VAL A 777 21.14 29.15 -0.48
N ALA A 778 21.19 28.77 -1.75
CA ALA A 778 22.42 28.74 -2.52
C ALA A 778 23.13 30.11 -2.54
N ALA A 779 22.36 31.20 -2.70
CA ALA A 779 22.89 32.55 -2.66
C ALA A 779 23.52 32.89 -1.29
N ALA A 780 22.89 32.50 -0.19
CA ALA A 780 23.39 32.71 1.17
C ALA A 780 24.64 31.87 1.47
N MET A 781 24.73 30.64 0.93
CA MET A 781 25.89 29.75 1.10
C MET A 781 27.18 30.28 0.48
N ARG A 782 27.12 31.28 -0.41
CA ARG A 782 28.30 31.91 -1.02
C ARG A 782 29.04 32.87 -0.09
N LEU A 783 28.43 33.24 1.04
CA LEU A 783 29.04 34.12 2.03
C LEU A 783 29.79 33.32 3.09
N SER A 784 30.87 33.88 3.60
CA SER A 784 31.56 33.31 4.76
C SER A 784 30.69 33.39 6.03
N GLU A 785 30.94 32.51 7.00
CA GLU A 785 30.20 32.51 8.27
C GLU A 785 30.30 33.86 8.99
N ALA A 786 31.49 34.46 9.00
CA ALA A 786 31.73 35.77 9.61
C ALA A 786 30.92 36.89 8.92
N SER A 787 30.83 36.84 7.59
CA SER A 787 30.03 37.79 6.80
C SER A 787 28.53 37.61 7.05
N LEU A 788 28.03 36.37 7.09
CA LEU A 788 26.65 36.05 7.43
C LEU A 788 26.26 36.63 8.80
N GLU A 789 27.10 36.40 9.81
CA GLU A 789 26.86 36.87 11.18
C GLU A 789 26.77 38.40 11.24
N LYS A 790 27.76 39.11 10.68
CA LYS A 790 27.76 40.58 10.64
C LYS A 790 26.54 41.14 9.92
N ILE A 791 26.14 40.53 8.80
CA ILE A 791 24.98 40.97 8.02
C ILE A 791 23.70 40.76 8.85
N LEU A 792 23.50 39.59 9.44
CA LEU A 792 22.31 39.26 10.22
C LEU A 792 22.19 40.14 11.47
N GLU A 793 23.29 40.39 12.18
CA GLU A 793 23.31 41.31 13.32
C GLU A 793 22.94 42.74 12.91
N THR A 794 23.55 43.22 11.83
CA THR A 794 23.28 44.58 11.32
C THR A 794 21.81 44.72 10.93
N ILE A 795 21.26 43.71 10.23
CA ILE A 795 19.83 43.67 9.87
C ILE A 795 18.97 43.62 11.15
N LYS A 796 19.26 42.74 12.11
CA LYS A 796 18.50 42.60 13.37
C LYS A 796 18.42 43.92 14.13
N LEU A 797 19.55 44.62 14.28
CA LEU A 797 19.59 45.91 14.96
C LEU A 797 18.81 46.98 14.19
N LEU A 798 18.95 47.01 12.86
CA LEU A 798 18.27 47.98 12.01
C LEU A 798 16.74 47.78 12.00
N ILE A 799 16.25 46.54 11.88
CA ILE A 799 14.80 46.26 11.90
C ILE A 799 14.17 46.42 13.29
N GLY A 800 14.97 46.39 14.35
CA GLY A 800 14.54 46.64 15.73
C GLY A 800 14.01 48.05 15.96
N GLU A 801 14.37 49.01 15.10
CA GLU A 801 13.95 50.42 15.16
C GLU A 801 12.49 50.62 14.72
N LYS A 802 11.53 50.05 15.47
CA LYS A 802 10.08 50.01 15.12
C LYS A 802 9.51 51.38 14.74
N GLY A 803 9.86 52.43 15.49
CA GLY A 803 9.38 53.79 15.25
C GLY A 803 9.81 54.35 13.89
N TYR A 804 10.99 53.96 13.40
CA TYR A 804 11.47 54.38 12.08
C TYR A 804 10.65 53.73 10.97
N TRP A 805 10.43 52.41 11.07
CA TRP A 805 9.74 51.64 10.03
C TRP A 805 8.28 52.02 9.86
N GLN A 806 7.59 52.37 10.94
CA GLN A 806 6.21 52.87 10.89
C GLN A 806 6.06 54.13 10.02
N LYS A 807 7.14 54.91 9.85
CA LYS A 807 7.16 56.14 9.05
C LYS A 807 7.62 55.94 7.62
N GLN A 808 8.07 54.74 7.25
CA GLN A 808 8.58 54.44 5.91
C GLN A 808 7.46 54.10 4.89
N LEU A 809 6.20 54.46 5.19
CA LEU A 809 5.04 54.35 4.31
C LEU A 809 4.47 55.74 3.97
N THR A 810 4.10 55.96 2.71
CA THR A 810 3.62 57.26 2.21
C THR A 810 2.18 57.62 2.61
N TYR A 811 1.33 56.65 2.99
CA TYR A 811 -0.08 56.90 3.30
C TYR A 811 -0.35 56.85 4.82
N ARG A 812 -0.34 58.02 5.47
CA ARG A 812 -0.58 58.15 6.93
C ARG A 812 -2.05 58.10 7.36
N MET A 813 -3.02 58.25 6.45
CA MET A 813 -4.43 58.50 6.82
C MET A 813 -5.22 57.27 7.35
N PHE A 814 -4.69 56.04 7.28
CA PHE A 814 -5.36 54.84 7.84
C PHE A 814 -4.44 53.92 8.67
N ALA A 815 -3.20 54.34 8.97
CA ALA A 815 -2.17 53.45 9.54
C ALA A 815 -1.84 53.80 11.00
N THR A 816 -2.46 53.10 11.94
CA THR A 816 -1.94 52.98 13.31
C THR A 816 -0.69 52.07 13.28
N ALA A 817 0.51 52.63 13.45
CA ALA A 817 1.70 51.89 13.89
C ALA A 817 2.12 50.62 13.09
N ILE A 818 1.89 50.53 11.77
CA ILE A 818 2.24 49.34 10.97
C ILE A 818 3.51 49.57 10.13
N SER A 819 4.56 48.78 10.35
CA SER A 819 5.76 48.73 9.51
C SER A 819 5.46 48.15 8.11
N PRO A 820 6.27 48.43 7.07
CA PRO A 820 6.13 47.76 5.78
C PRO A 820 6.08 46.23 5.95
N LYS A 821 5.11 45.56 5.32
CA LYS A 821 4.86 44.11 5.49
C LYS A 821 6.13 43.26 5.36
N GLY A 822 7.02 43.58 4.42
CA GLY A 822 8.29 42.86 4.27
C GLY A 822 9.28 43.09 5.41
N ILE A 823 9.37 44.30 5.97
CA ILE A 823 10.17 44.57 7.17
C ILE A 823 9.61 43.80 8.37
N GLY A 824 8.28 43.80 8.55
CA GLY A 824 7.63 43.00 9.59
C GLY A 824 7.89 41.49 9.44
N GLN A 825 7.91 40.98 8.20
CA GLN A 825 8.28 39.59 7.94
C GLN A 825 9.77 39.30 8.17
N ILE A 826 10.67 40.24 7.86
CA ILE A 826 12.09 40.12 8.18
C ILE A 826 12.28 40.12 9.70
N GLN A 827 11.54 40.95 10.43
CA GLN A 827 11.54 40.95 11.89
C GLN A 827 11.13 39.59 12.48
N ALA A 828 10.08 38.98 11.92
CA ALA A 828 9.63 37.64 12.33
C ALA A 828 10.70 36.55 12.16
N VAL A 829 11.69 36.72 11.28
CA VAL A 829 12.84 35.78 11.16
C VAL A 829 13.71 35.77 12.42
N PHE A 830 13.70 36.86 13.21
CA PHE A 830 14.50 37.02 14.41
C PHE A 830 13.71 36.81 15.71
N ASP A 831 12.37 36.72 15.67
CA ASP A 831 11.51 36.66 16.87
C ASP A 831 11.78 35.40 17.71
N ASP A 832 12.19 34.29 17.07
CA ASP A 832 12.53 33.02 17.73
C ASP A 832 14.03 32.90 18.11
N VAL A 833 14.83 33.97 17.92
CA VAL A 833 16.30 33.92 18.05
C VAL A 833 16.83 35.04 18.96
N ILE A 834 17.30 34.64 20.15
CA ILE A 834 17.83 35.57 21.16
C ILE A 834 19.10 36.28 20.64
N GLU A 835 20.11 35.56 20.14
CA GLU A 835 21.36 36.13 19.59
C GLU A 835 21.93 35.31 18.41
N PRO A 836 22.30 35.93 17.27
CA PRO A 836 22.87 35.23 16.11
C PRO A 836 24.24 34.56 16.32
N GLN A 837 25.05 35.07 17.25
CA GLN A 837 26.47 34.69 17.44
C GLN A 837 26.65 33.22 17.87
N GLY A 838 25.68 32.64 18.57
CA GLY A 838 25.71 31.26 19.05
C GLY A 838 25.02 30.23 18.13
N LEU A 839 24.51 30.65 16.98
CA LEU A 839 23.78 29.77 16.08
C LEU A 839 24.73 28.95 15.20
N SER A 840 24.30 27.75 14.80
CA SER A 840 25.01 26.99 13.79
C SER A 840 24.98 27.70 12.43
N LEU A 841 25.99 27.43 11.60
CA LEU A 841 26.09 27.95 10.24
C LEU A 841 24.81 27.69 9.42
N GLU A 842 24.22 26.50 9.54
CA GLU A 842 22.98 26.12 8.84
C GLU A 842 21.81 27.04 9.19
N ILE A 843 21.70 27.46 10.47
CA ILE A 843 20.65 28.37 10.92
C ILE A 843 20.91 29.78 10.38
N LYS A 844 22.16 30.26 10.41
CA LYS A 844 22.55 31.56 9.83
C LYS A 844 22.21 31.62 8.33
N ILE A 845 22.54 30.57 7.57
CA ILE A 845 22.17 30.42 6.16
C ILE A 845 20.64 30.48 5.98
N ARG A 846 19.88 29.71 6.78
CA ARG A 846 18.42 29.68 6.73
C ARG A 846 17.80 31.06 6.96
N MET A 847 18.32 31.79 7.94
CA MET A 847 17.85 33.14 8.27
C MET A 847 18.05 34.09 7.10
N LEU A 848 19.25 34.14 6.52
CA LEU A 848 19.51 35.02 5.38
C LEU A 848 18.71 34.60 4.14
N ALA A 849 18.58 33.30 3.88
CA ALA A 849 17.74 32.78 2.79
C ALA A 849 16.26 33.16 2.94
N ASN A 850 15.71 33.13 4.17
CA ASN A 850 14.37 33.64 4.45
C ASN A 850 14.26 35.13 4.13
N ILE A 851 15.27 35.92 4.48
CA ILE A 851 15.32 37.35 4.17
C ILE A 851 15.37 37.59 2.66
N TYR A 852 16.22 36.87 1.91
CA TYR A 852 16.25 36.92 0.45
C TYR A 852 14.89 36.60 -0.15
N HIS A 853 14.27 35.50 0.27
CA HIS A 853 12.96 35.10 -0.24
C HIS A 853 11.86 36.12 0.07
N ILE A 854 11.89 36.78 1.25
CA ILE A 854 10.97 37.87 1.58
C ILE A 854 11.16 39.05 0.63
N VAL A 855 12.42 39.42 0.32
CA VAL A 855 12.75 40.57 -0.54
C VAL A 855 12.44 40.28 -2.01
N LEU A 856 12.73 39.08 -2.53
CA LEU A 856 12.42 38.67 -3.91
C LEU A 856 10.92 38.69 -4.21
N ASN A 857 10.09 38.35 -3.23
CA ASN A 857 8.62 38.44 -3.33
C ASN A 857 8.09 39.87 -3.20
N ARG A 858 8.90 40.88 -3.50
CA ARG A 858 8.51 42.28 -3.50
C ARG A 858 8.75 42.86 -4.89
N PRO A 859 7.85 43.75 -5.38
CA PRO A 859 8.09 44.49 -6.61
C PRO A 859 9.49 45.11 -6.61
N ALA A 860 10.26 45.01 -7.69
CA ALA A 860 11.59 45.61 -7.77
C ALA A 860 11.52 47.13 -7.49
N ASP A 861 10.57 47.79 -8.13
CA ASP A 861 10.25 49.20 -7.93
C ASP A 861 8.87 49.38 -7.32
N SER A 862 8.77 50.32 -6.38
CA SER A 862 7.51 50.71 -5.76
C SER A 862 7.59 52.15 -5.26
N ASP A 863 6.69 52.99 -5.77
CA ASP A 863 6.60 54.40 -5.38
C ASP A 863 6.09 54.58 -3.94
N LEU A 864 5.47 53.54 -3.39
CA LEU A 864 4.98 53.50 -2.01
C LEU A 864 6.10 53.26 -0.98
N ARG A 865 7.31 52.91 -1.42
CA ARG A 865 8.45 52.67 -0.52
C ARG A 865 9.28 53.93 -0.35
N LEU A 866 9.44 54.36 0.89
CA LEU A 866 10.37 55.43 1.24
C LEU A 866 11.83 54.95 1.24
N GLY A 867 12.76 55.92 1.27
CA GLY A 867 14.18 55.70 0.98
C GLY A 867 14.84 54.59 1.80
N GLY A 868 14.55 54.48 3.10
CA GLY A 868 15.15 53.45 3.96
C GLY A 868 14.81 52.03 3.52
N THR A 869 13.53 51.76 3.26
CA THR A 869 13.06 50.45 2.78
C THR A 869 13.68 50.10 1.43
N LYS A 870 13.78 51.08 0.51
CA LYS A 870 14.44 50.89 -0.80
C LYS A 870 15.91 50.53 -0.64
N VAL A 871 16.65 51.23 0.23
CA VAL A 871 18.08 50.95 0.48
C VAL A 871 18.28 49.57 1.07
N VAL A 872 17.49 49.16 2.06
CA VAL A 872 17.60 47.82 2.66
C VAL A 872 17.34 46.73 1.63
N TYR A 873 16.23 46.80 0.89
CA TYR A 873 15.92 45.78 -0.11
C TYR A 873 16.97 45.73 -1.22
N LYS A 874 17.42 46.89 -1.72
CA LYS A 874 18.45 46.94 -2.76
C LYS A 874 19.79 46.37 -2.28
N SER A 875 20.17 46.63 -1.02
CA SER A 875 21.43 46.13 -0.46
C SER A 875 21.39 44.62 -0.23
N ILE A 876 20.23 44.10 0.18
CA ILE A 876 20.00 42.64 0.29
C ILE A 876 20.02 42.00 -1.10
N MET A 877 19.33 42.59 -2.07
CA MET A 877 19.30 42.10 -3.46
C MET A 877 20.68 42.11 -4.12
N SER A 878 21.53 43.12 -3.85
CA SER A 878 22.88 43.14 -4.42
C SER A 878 23.74 41.96 -3.95
N LEU A 879 23.55 41.48 -2.70
CA LEU A 879 24.21 40.26 -2.24
C LEU A 879 23.64 39.01 -2.92
N TYR A 880 22.32 38.96 -3.12
CA TYR A 880 21.67 37.84 -3.79
C TYR A 880 22.11 37.71 -5.27
N GLU A 881 22.15 38.82 -6.02
CA GLU A 881 22.44 38.83 -7.46
C GLU A 881 23.94 38.76 -7.78
N SER A 882 24.81 39.15 -6.84
CA SER A 882 26.27 39.19 -7.09
C SER A 882 26.83 37.80 -7.36
N ILE A 883 27.74 37.69 -8.34
CA ILE A 883 28.51 36.47 -8.62
C ILE A 883 29.52 36.20 -7.48
N ASN A 884 30.08 37.27 -6.91
CA ASN A 884 31.01 37.23 -5.78
C ASN A 884 30.46 38.08 -4.62
N PRO A 885 29.46 37.58 -3.88
CA PRO A 885 28.80 38.36 -2.85
C PRO A 885 29.72 38.74 -1.70
N GLU A 886 30.79 37.97 -1.43
CA GLU A 886 31.76 38.26 -0.39
C GLU A 886 32.47 39.62 -0.63
N ALA A 887 32.75 39.96 -1.89
CA ALA A 887 33.36 41.25 -2.25
C ALA A 887 32.42 42.45 -2.04
N GLU A 888 31.11 42.22 -1.96
CA GLU A 888 30.09 43.25 -1.78
C GLU A 888 29.71 43.47 -0.31
N VAL A 889 30.19 42.61 0.60
CA VAL A 889 29.79 42.60 2.02
C VAL A 889 30.07 43.94 2.69
N ASP A 890 31.28 44.49 2.56
CA ASP A 890 31.66 45.73 3.24
C ASP A 890 30.81 46.92 2.76
N LEU A 891 30.55 47.01 1.45
CA LEU A 891 29.70 48.05 0.87
C LEU A 891 28.26 47.93 1.33
N VAL A 892 27.74 46.70 1.43
CA VAL A 892 26.38 46.43 1.90
C VAL A 892 26.25 46.73 3.39
N LEU A 893 27.22 46.30 4.21
CA LEU A 893 27.26 46.61 5.64
C LEU A 893 27.33 48.12 5.86
N GLN A 894 28.14 48.86 5.08
CA GLN A 894 28.19 50.31 5.14
C GLN A 894 26.80 50.94 4.88
N LYS A 895 26.11 50.55 3.80
CA LYS A 895 24.78 51.07 3.47
C LYS A 895 23.73 50.75 4.53
N LEU A 896 23.77 49.54 5.09
CA LEU A 896 22.86 49.13 6.17
C LEU A 896 23.15 49.92 7.46
N GLN A 897 24.42 50.16 7.78
CA GLN A 897 24.85 50.93 8.95
C GLN A 897 24.53 52.43 8.81
N GLU A 898 24.67 53.01 7.63
CA GLU A 898 24.23 54.38 7.33
C GLU A 898 22.71 54.52 7.50
N THR A 899 21.95 53.56 6.99
CA THR A 899 20.49 53.52 7.16
C THR A 899 20.09 53.39 8.64
N LYS A 900 20.83 52.56 9.40
CA LYS A 900 20.66 52.41 10.84
C LYS A 900 20.96 53.69 11.61
N THR A 901 22.07 54.35 11.29
CA THR A 901 22.44 55.63 11.94
C THR A 901 21.33 56.66 11.72
N LYS A 902 20.83 56.76 10.48
CA LYS A 902 19.69 57.63 10.15
C LYS A 902 18.42 57.24 10.90
N SER A 903 18.11 55.95 11.06
CA SER A 903 16.93 55.53 11.81
C SER A 903 17.00 55.89 13.30
N PHE A 904 18.19 55.78 13.91
CA PHE A 904 18.42 56.23 15.29
C PHE A 904 18.25 57.74 15.43
N GLU A 905 18.85 58.52 14.53
CA GLU A 905 18.71 59.99 14.54
C GLU A 905 17.25 60.43 14.42
N ASP A 906 16.50 59.82 13.51
CA ASP A 906 15.07 60.12 13.30
C ASP A 906 14.22 59.75 14.54
N ASN A 907 14.52 58.65 15.22
CA ASN A 907 13.84 58.24 16.44
C ASN A 907 14.20 59.12 17.65
N ILE A 908 15.47 59.53 17.79
CA ILE A 908 15.93 60.45 18.86
C ILE A 908 15.30 61.83 18.68
N LYS A 909 15.31 62.39 17.47
CA LYS A 909 14.69 63.70 17.17
C LYS A 909 13.23 63.73 17.60
N GLU A 910 12.49 62.66 17.33
CA GLU A 910 11.10 62.57 17.75
C GLU A 910 10.91 62.37 19.24
N THR A 911 11.74 61.55 19.88
CA THR A 911 11.66 61.37 21.35
C THR A 911 11.88 62.72 22.04
N ASN A 912 12.86 63.49 21.58
CA ASN A 912 13.12 64.85 22.07
C ASN A 912 11.96 65.81 21.75
N GLN A 913 11.36 65.71 20.56
CA GLN A 913 10.23 66.56 20.16
C GLN A 913 8.92 66.21 20.91
N ALA A 914 8.74 64.95 21.31
CA ALA A 914 7.65 64.48 22.15
C ALA A 914 7.86 64.79 23.64
N LEU A 915 9.11 64.96 24.09
CA LEU A 915 9.45 65.43 25.44
C LEU A 915 9.33 66.96 25.59
N LEU A 916 9.43 67.70 24.48
CA LEU A 916 9.30 69.16 24.43
C LEU A 916 7.86 69.66 24.27
N ASN A 917 6.95 68.80 23.80
CA ASN A 917 5.51 69.05 23.70
C ASN A 917 4.79 68.45 24.91
#